data_AF-A0A945DZ10-F1
#
_entry.id   AF-A0A945DZ10-F1
#
_cell.length_a   1.000
_cell.length_b   1.000
_cell.length_c   1.000
_cell.angle_alpha   90.00
_cell.angle_beta   90.00
_cell.angle_gamma   90.00
#
_symmetry.space_group_name_H-M   'P 1'
#
loop_
_entity.id
_entity.type
_entity.pdbx_description
1 polymer ?
#
loop_
_entity_poly.entity_id
_entity_poly.type
_entity_poly.pdbx_seq_one_letter_code
_entity_poly.pdbx_strand_id
1 'polypeptide(L)'
;ESVTGQFLSGAEQISIPEKRRLTSAKKITIHGACFNNLNNINCEIPLGIFVAVAGVSGSGKSSLIDGILKKALNCHLNPGSKDEPGPHAKISGLENIDRVIKIDQAPIGRTPRSNPATYTKVLDPIRDLFALMPEAKARGYKKGRFSFNVKGGRCEDCQGAGLKTIEMQFLSDVQIPCDTCRGKRFNAETLQIFYKNRTIHDVLEMTITEAENFFSALPKIHTILQTLLDVGLGYVKLGQPSTTLSGGEAQRVKISSELKKRGTGNTIYILDEPTTGLHFKDIRLLLSCLNRLVDQGNTVLVIEHNLDVLKVADHLIELGPGGGKYGGELVCEGTPENLSEQMTLTGKFLKIVLAKGAEQNSFKESKEKSGKVSELQNLKVSATEAIEEDPANFEKVKVSKSYSRDIVIKGASKNNLRHIDVRIPNNKITVITGVSGSGKTSLAFDTIFAEGQARYLESLSTYARRFLGRMDKAPVDSIDGLSPAIAINQKATGRNPRSTVATTTEIYDYLRLLFARIGKAHCPTTGRPLLGYSPTRAAAFCTEHFEGERIELLAPLFLPGSSKILLLDHPKHLPNVIDSLEQEGFVRLYINGETIRLDEWKENTTKYKLSKNTTVDLGIDRLRVNPEEQKRLAEAIENAFQRGHGLLKICLTDLKPGDQLSEKYVFLSETPANVENDVRLSFFQEEELSPRMFSFNSHVGACPTCDGLGEFQRINNPQCQDCGGERLKAEYRAVTINQQNISQFCQLSVPEARQEIESWVLTENQRTVAEQALGEILTRLKFLENVGLDYLTLDQKASTLSGGEAQRIRLASQIGSGLVGVTYVLDEPTIGLHPRDTARLIRTLKQLRDLGNSVILVEHDLDTIR
;
A
#
# COMPACT_ATOMS: atom_id res chain seq x y z
N GLU A 1 28.59 -11.84 -18.57
CA GLU A 1 27.97 -13.18 -18.54
C GLU A 1 26.59 -13.07 -17.92
N SER A 2 25.52 -13.44 -18.63
CA SER A 2 24.13 -13.33 -18.14
C SER A 2 23.63 -14.68 -17.65
N VAL A 3 23.15 -14.75 -16.39
CA VAL A 3 22.56 -15.98 -15.80
C VAL A 3 21.35 -16.44 -16.62
N THR A 4 20.48 -15.52 -17.05
CA THR A 4 19.36 -15.86 -17.94
C THR A 4 19.86 -16.35 -19.29
N GLY A 5 20.93 -15.74 -19.83
CA GLY A 5 21.57 -16.20 -21.06
C GLY A 5 22.11 -17.63 -20.98
N GLN A 6 22.61 -18.06 -19.81
CA GLN A 6 23.06 -19.43 -19.57
C GLN A 6 21.89 -20.44 -19.62
N PHE A 7 20.72 -20.09 -19.08
CA PHE A 7 19.52 -20.94 -19.18
C PHE A 7 18.95 -20.97 -20.61
N LEU A 8 18.91 -19.82 -21.29
CA LEU A 8 18.40 -19.74 -22.67
C LEU A 8 19.31 -20.46 -23.69
N SER A 9 20.63 -20.44 -23.47
CA SER A 9 21.59 -21.17 -24.30
C SER A 9 21.69 -22.66 -23.96
N GLY A 10 21.07 -23.11 -22.86
CA GLY A 10 21.16 -24.48 -22.35
C GLY A 10 22.45 -24.80 -21.61
N ALA A 11 23.32 -23.82 -21.35
CA ALA A 11 24.51 -24.01 -20.52
C ALA A 11 24.16 -24.36 -19.06
N GLU A 12 23.10 -23.75 -18.52
CA GLU A 12 22.43 -24.17 -17.29
C GLU A 12 21.02 -24.66 -17.60
N GLN A 13 20.55 -25.69 -16.88
CA GLN A 13 19.17 -26.17 -16.98
C GLN A 13 18.73 -26.89 -15.71
N ILE A 14 17.42 -27.05 -15.56
CA ILE A 14 16.82 -27.94 -14.57
C ILE A 14 16.89 -29.37 -15.12
N SER A 15 17.66 -30.24 -14.47
CA SER A 15 17.88 -31.62 -14.90
C SER A 15 16.64 -32.48 -14.70
N ILE A 16 16.47 -33.46 -15.58
CA ILE A 16 15.47 -34.51 -15.42
C ILE A 16 16.01 -35.52 -14.40
N PRO A 17 15.20 -36.00 -13.43
CA PRO A 17 15.63 -37.05 -12.50
C PRO A 17 16.04 -38.32 -13.23
N GLU A 18 17.17 -38.94 -12.84
CA GLU A 18 17.64 -40.21 -13.45
C GLU A 18 16.68 -41.37 -13.21
N LYS A 19 16.02 -41.39 -12.04
CA LYS A 19 15.00 -42.35 -11.65
C LYS A 19 13.88 -41.62 -10.94
N ARG A 20 12.63 -41.97 -11.25
CA ARG A 20 11.45 -41.50 -10.53
C ARG A 20 11.21 -42.38 -9.31
N ARG A 21 10.71 -41.78 -8.23
CA ARG A 21 10.34 -42.53 -7.01
C ARG A 21 9.19 -43.47 -7.34
N LEU A 22 9.29 -44.72 -6.93
CA LEU A 22 8.23 -45.70 -7.14
C LEU A 22 7.02 -45.36 -6.27
N THR A 23 5.82 -45.56 -6.82
CA THR A 23 4.58 -45.36 -6.08
C THR A 23 4.53 -46.30 -4.88
N SER A 24 4.27 -45.74 -3.69
CA SER A 24 4.10 -46.56 -2.49
C SER A 24 2.75 -47.28 -2.51
N ALA A 25 2.58 -48.28 -1.64
CA ALA A 25 1.27 -48.94 -1.46
C ALA A 25 0.19 -47.99 -0.89
N LYS A 26 0.60 -46.84 -0.32
CA LYS A 26 -0.30 -45.86 0.28
C LYS A 26 -0.75 -44.85 -0.76
N LYS A 27 -2.06 -44.70 -0.93
CA LYS A 27 -2.68 -43.73 -1.84
C LYS A 27 -3.93 -43.13 -1.23
N ILE A 28 -4.28 -41.93 -1.68
CA ILE A 28 -5.61 -41.32 -1.45
C ILE A 28 -6.40 -41.47 -2.74
N THR A 29 -7.61 -42.02 -2.65
CA THR A 29 -8.51 -42.13 -3.81
C THR A 29 -9.75 -41.30 -3.59
N ILE A 30 -9.99 -40.37 -4.51
CA ILE A 30 -11.20 -39.55 -4.58
C ILE A 30 -12.16 -40.24 -5.54
N HIS A 31 -13.36 -40.60 -5.07
CA HIS A 31 -14.39 -41.24 -5.88
C HIS A 31 -15.52 -40.27 -6.22
N GLY A 32 -15.89 -40.25 -7.50
CA GLY A 32 -17.05 -39.53 -8.02
C GLY A 32 -17.07 -38.04 -7.69
N ALA A 33 -15.96 -37.33 -7.93
CA ALA A 33 -15.88 -35.89 -7.70
C ALA A 33 -16.71 -35.10 -8.72
N CYS A 34 -17.64 -34.27 -8.21
CA CYS A 34 -18.64 -33.54 -8.99
C CYS A 34 -18.72 -32.04 -8.62
N PHE A 35 -17.66 -31.48 -8.03
CA PHE A 35 -17.65 -30.07 -7.61
C PHE A 35 -17.37 -29.13 -8.79
N ASN A 36 -18.20 -28.09 -8.94
CA ASN A 36 -18.18 -27.13 -10.05
C ASN A 36 -18.34 -27.81 -11.42
N ASN A 37 -17.26 -27.86 -12.20
CA ASN A 37 -17.26 -28.43 -13.56
C ASN A 37 -16.68 -29.84 -13.62
N LEU A 38 -16.37 -30.50 -12.49
CA LEU A 38 -15.87 -31.88 -12.46
C LEU A 38 -16.96 -32.88 -12.86
N ASN A 39 -16.64 -33.81 -13.76
CA ASN A 39 -17.59 -34.75 -14.37
C ASN A 39 -17.48 -36.16 -13.74
N ASN A 40 -17.84 -36.29 -12.46
CA ASN A 40 -17.85 -37.56 -11.72
C ASN A 40 -16.51 -38.33 -11.79
N ILE A 41 -15.41 -37.61 -11.58
CA ILE A 41 -14.06 -38.17 -11.76
C ILE A 41 -13.64 -39.04 -10.58
N ASN A 42 -12.94 -40.14 -10.88
CA ASN A 42 -12.20 -40.92 -9.90
C ASN A 42 -10.71 -40.63 -10.08
N CYS A 43 -10.01 -40.26 -9.01
CA CYS A 43 -8.61 -39.84 -9.08
C CYS A 43 -7.80 -40.47 -7.94
N GLU A 44 -6.66 -41.06 -8.28
CA GLU A 44 -5.73 -41.64 -7.31
C GLU A 44 -4.52 -40.72 -7.11
N ILE A 45 -4.13 -40.54 -5.84
CA ILE A 45 -3.00 -39.70 -5.46
C ILE A 45 -2.03 -40.57 -4.68
N PRO A 46 -0.91 -41.01 -5.28
CA PRO A 46 0.12 -41.79 -4.58
C PRO A 46 0.80 -40.94 -3.50
N LEU A 47 1.08 -41.56 -2.35
CA LEU A 47 1.73 -40.88 -1.22
C LEU A 47 3.23 -41.19 -1.15
N GLY A 48 3.98 -40.26 -0.55
CA GLY A 48 5.43 -40.35 -0.33
C GLY A 48 6.28 -39.95 -1.54
N ILE A 49 5.67 -39.33 -2.55
CA ILE A 49 6.34 -38.91 -3.79
C ILE A 49 5.96 -37.48 -4.18
N PHE A 50 6.61 -36.95 -5.22
CA PHE A 50 6.28 -35.65 -5.79
C PHE A 50 5.20 -35.78 -6.88
N VAL A 51 3.99 -35.29 -6.59
CA VAL A 51 2.82 -35.36 -7.48
C VAL A 51 2.54 -33.98 -8.07
N ALA A 52 2.33 -33.90 -9.39
CA ALA A 52 1.91 -32.67 -10.06
C ALA A 52 0.54 -32.81 -10.74
N VAL A 53 -0.34 -31.84 -10.52
CA VAL A 53 -1.65 -31.75 -11.16
C VAL A 53 -1.56 -30.71 -12.28
N ALA A 54 -1.69 -31.18 -13.52
CA ALA A 54 -1.58 -30.40 -14.74
C ALA A 54 -2.93 -30.26 -15.45
N GLY A 55 -2.97 -29.47 -16.52
CA GLY A 55 -4.18 -29.24 -17.33
C GLY A 55 -4.46 -27.76 -17.54
N VAL A 56 -5.25 -27.39 -18.55
CA VAL A 56 -5.50 -25.98 -18.92
C VAL A 56 -6.19 -25.16 -17.82
N SER A 57 -6.13 -23.83 -17.91
CA SER A 57 -6.86 -22.97 -16.97
C SER A 57 -8.37 -23.24 -17.03
N GLY A 58 -9.02 -23.34 -15.88
CA GLY A 58 -10.43 -23.72 -15.77
C GLY A 58 -10.75 -25.20 -15.98
N SER A 59 -9.75 -26.11 -16.09
CA SER A 59 -10.01 -27.55 -16.27
C SER A 59 -10.54 -28.27 -15.02
N GLY A 60 -10.50 -27.63 -13.85
CA GLY A 60 -10.98 -28.18 -12.58
C GLY A 60 -9.90 -28.51 -11.53
N LYS A 61 -8.63 -28.16 -11.77
CA LYS A 61 -7.49 -28.44 -10.85
C LYS A 61 -7.74 -27.97 -9.41
N SER A 62 -8.04 -26.69 -9.23
CA SER A 62 -8.32 -26.12 -7.90
C SER A 62 -9.63 -26.67 -7.31
N SER A 63 -10.62 -27.00 -8.14
CA SER A 63 -11.86 -27.65 -7.68
C SER A 63 -11.57 -29.03 -7.07
N LEU A 64 -10.68 -29.82 -7.69
CA LEU A 64 -10.30 -31.15 -7.20
C LEU A 64 -9.42 -31.07 -5.94
N ILE A 65 -8.38 -30.23 -5.97
CA ILE A 65 -7.36 -30.20 -4.91
C ILE A 65 -7.79 -29.31 -3.73
N ASP A 66 -8.04 -28.02 -3.97
CA ASP A 66 -8.44 -27.11 -2.89
C ASP A 66 -9.91 -27.30 -2.49
N GLY A 67 -10.80 -27.55 -3.45
CA GLY A 67 -12.25 -27.64 -3.24
C GLY A 67 -12.71 -28.95 -2.59
N ILE A 68 -12.06 -30.07 -2.90
CA ILE A 68 -12.41 -31.40 -2.39
C ILE A 68 -11.32 -31.95 -1.46
N LEU A 69 -10.15 -32.28 -1.99
CA LEU A 69 -9.11 -33.01 -1.25
C LEU A 69 -8.67 -32.31 0.03
N LYS A 70 -8.26 -31.04 -0.08
CA LYS A 70 -7.76 -30.26 1.06
C LYS A 70 -8.81 -30.10 2.14
N LYS A 71 -10.04 -29.75 1.76
CA LYS A 71 -11.14 -29.60 2.71
C LYS A 71 -11.47 -30.92 3.39
N ALA A 72 -11.51 -32.03 2.64
CA ALA A 72 -11.75 -33.35 3.22
C ALA A 72 -10.65 -33.76 4.21
N LEU A 73 -9.39 -33.53 3.88
CA LEU A 73 -8.26 -33.73 4.79
C LEU A 73 -8.38 -32.85 6.04
N ASN A 74 -8.76 -31.57 5.90
CA ASN A 74 -8.97 -30.68 7.03
C ASN A 74 -10.09 -31.17 7.96
N CYS A 75 -11.22 -31.65 7.42
CA CYS A 75 -12.33 -32.22 8.20
C CYS A 75 -11.92 -33.51 8.92
N HIS A 76 -11.15 -34.37 8.24
CA HIS A 76 -10.67 -35.63 8.83
C HIS A 76 -9.70 -35.39 9.99
N LEU A 77 -8.72 -34.49 9.78
CA LEU A 77 -7.68 -34.18 10.77
C LEU A 77 -8.18 -33.29 11.91
N ASN A 78 -9.19 -32.44 11.64
CA ASN A 78 -9.78 -31.52 12.61
C ASN A 78 -11.31 -31.68 12.61
N PRO A 79 -11.87 -32.52 13.50
CA PRO A 79 -13.32 -32.77 13.59
C PRO A 79 -14.19 -31.52 13.85
N GLY A 80 -13.61 -30.41 14.29
CA GLY A 80 -14.28 -29.12 14.49
C GLY A 80 -14.13 -28.11 13.34
N SER A 81 -13.62 -28.52 12.18
CA SER A 81 -13.45 -27.63 11.02
C SER A 81 -14.80 -27.18 10.44
N LYS A 82 -14.88 -25.93 9.98
CA LYS A 82 -16.03 -25.39 9.22
C LYS A 82 -15.91 -25.63 7.71
N ASP A 83 -14.84 -26.29 7.26
CA ASP A 83 -14.67 -26.61 5.87
C ASP A 83 -15.74 -27.62 5.43
N GLU A 84 -16.40 -27.34 4.31
CA GLU A 84 -17.29 -28.30 3.63
C GLU A 84 -16.64 -28.71 2.31
N PRO A 85 -16.18 -29.97 2.18
CA PRO A 85 -15.65 -30.49 0.93
C PRO A 85 -16.71 -30.43 -0.17
N GLY A 86 -16.31 -30.07 -1.39
CA GLY A 86 -17.22 -30.06 -2.54
C GLY A 86 -17.85 -31.44 -2.80
N PRO A 87 -18.96 -31.53 -3.56
CA PRO A 87 -19.66 -32.79 -3.84
C PRO A 87 -18.74 -33.87 -4.40
N HIS A 88 -18.72 -35.02 -3.73
CA HIS A 88 -17.98 -36.21 -4.11
C HIS A 88 -18.68 -37.44 -3.52
N ALA A 89 -18.44 -38.64 -4.06
CA ALA A 89 -19.08 -39.86 -3.57
C ALA A 89 -18.41 -40.40 -2.29
N LYS A 90 -17.08 -40.54 -2.29
CA LYS A 90 -16.29 -41.00 -1.14
C LYS A 90 -14.81 -40.64 -1.33
N ILE A 91 -14.07 -40.44 -0.24
CA ILE A 91 -12.60 -40.40 -0.26
C ILE A 91 -12.07 -41.53 0.63
N SER A 92 -11.09 -42.29 0.14
CA SER A 92 -10.41 -43.37 0.87
C SER A 92 -8.92 -43.09 1.03
N GLY A 93 -8.29 -43.66 2.05
CA GLY A 93 -6.85 -43.47 2.31
C GLY A 93 -6.50 -42.22 3.12
N LEU A 94 -7.49 -41.52 3.71
CA LEU A 94 -7.28 -40.34 4.56
C LEU A 94 -6.50 -40.68 5.84
N GLU A 95 -6.65 -41.90 6.35
CA GLU A 95 -5.95 -42.44 7.51
C GLU A 95 -4.43 -42.53 7.34
N ASN A 96 -3.93 -42.43 6.11
CA ASN A 96 -2.50 -42.42 5.81
C ASN A 96 -1.85 -41.04 6.02
N ILE A 97 -2.63 -39.99 6.28
CA ILE A 97 -2.16 -38.63 6.48
C ILE A 97 -2.44 -38.18 7.91
N ASP A 98 -1.44 -37.59 8.56
CA ASP A 98 -1.59 -36.99 9.89
C ASP A 98 -1.56 -35.45 9.86
N ARG A 99 -1.16 -34.86 8.72
CA ARG A 99 -1.07 -33.41 8.56
C ARG A 99 -1.21 -32.97 7.11
N VAL A 100 -2.01 -31.93 6.88
CA VAL A 100 -2.09 -31.22 5.59
C VAL A 100 -1.58 -29.79 5.75
N ILE A 101 -0.72 -29.35 4.84
CA ILE A 101 -0.14 -27.99 4.85
C ILE A 101 -0.26 -27.39 3.45
N LYS A 102 -1.02 -26.30 3.31
CA LYS A 102 -1.00 -25.48 2.08
C LYS A 102 0.13 -24.46 2.17
N ILE A 103 1.01 -24.44 1.18
CA ILE A 103 2.07 -23.44 1.04
C ILE A 103 1.76 -22.59 -0.19
N ASP A 104 1.28 -21.38 0.06
CA ASP A 104 0.96 -20.38 -0.96
C ASP A 104 1.92 -19.19 -0.93
N GLN A 105 1.77 -18.30 -1.91
CA GLN A 105 2.50 -17.04 -2.02
C GLN A 105 1.89 -15.89 -1.18
N ALA A 106 0.88 -16.16 -0.35
CA ALA A 106 0.30 -15.14 0.51
C ALA A 106 1.35 -14.62 1.52
N PRO A 107 1.30 -13.35 1.95
CA PRO A 107 2.26 -12.82 2.92
C PRO A 107 2.30 -13.66 4.20
N ILE A 108 3.50 -13.93 4.74
CA ILE A 108 3.68 -14.68 6.00
C ILE A 108 3.09 -13.95 7.23
N GLY A 109 2.79 -12.66 7.08
CA GLY A 109 2.00 -11.88 8.01
C GLY A 109 1.61 -10.54 7.41
N ARG A 110 0.55 -9.93 7.96
CA ARG A 110 -0.02 -8.66 7.47
C ARG A 110 0.50 -7.43 8.20
N THR A 111 1.41 -7.61 9.16
CA THR A 111 1.95 -6.50 9.97
C THR A 111 3.46 -6.42 9.80
N PRO A 112 4.05 -5.22 9.94
CA PRO A 112 5.52 -5.04 9.88
C PRO A 112 6.28 -5.77 10.99
N ARG A 113 5.59 -6.26 12.02
CA ARG A 113 6.15 -7.09 13.10
C ARG A 113 6.37 -8.54 12.67
N SER A 114 5.68 -8.99 11.63
CA SER A 114 6.01 -10.27 10.98
C SER A 114 7.22 -10.05 10.08
N ASN A 115 8.17 -10.96 10.15
CA ASN A 115 9.38 -11.00 9.34
C ASN A 115 9.97 -12.43 9.31
N PRO A 116 10.98 -12.72 8.47
CA PRO A 116 11.59 -14.04 8.42
C PRO A 116 12.08 -14.54 9.79
N ALA A 117 12.64 -13.67 10.62
CA ALA A 117 13.19 -14.06 11.91
C ALA A 117 12.12 -14.52 12.93
N THR A 118 10.98 -13.85 12.95
CA THR A 118 9.83 -14.20 13.82
C THR A 118 9.10 -15.44 13.30
N TYR A 119 8.93 -15.57 11.97
CA TYR A 119 8.21 -16.69 11.38
C TYR A 119 8.95 -18.03 11.55
N THR A 120 10.27 -18.05 11.30
CA THR A 120 11.13 -19.24 11.49
C THR A 120 11.47 -19.52 12.96
N LYS A 121 11.13 -18.57 13.85
CA LYS A 121 11.46 -18.56 15.28
C LYS A 121 12.97 -18.55 15.56
N VAL A 122 13.80 -18.08 14.62
CA VAL A 122 15.24 -17.87 14.89
C VAL A 122 15.48 -16.69 15.85
N LEU A 123 14.53 -15.75 15.93
CA LEU A 123 14.62 -14.65 16.89
C LEU A 123 14.59 -15.13 18.36
N ASP A 124 13.96 -16.26 18.66
CA ASP A 124 13.87 -16.78 20.02
C ASP A 124 15.25 -17.13 20.62
N PRO A 125 16.08 -18.00 20.02
CA PRO A 125 17.42 -18.27 20.51
C PRO A 125 18.35 -17.04 20.43
N ILE A 126 18.13 -16.11 19.50
CA ILE A 126 18.87 -14.83 19.47
C ILE A 126 18.53 -14.00 20.72
N ARG A 127 17.25 -13.87 21.10
CA ARG A 127 16.84 -13.13 22.30
C ARG A 127 17.37 -13.78 23.59
N ASP A 128 17.41 -15.12 23.63
CA ASP A 128 18.01 -15.85 24.74
C ASP A 128 19.51 -15.52 24.87
N LEU A 129 20.24 -15.44 23.75
CA LEU A 129 21.65 -15.02 23.74
C LEU A 129 21.85 -13.61 24.28
N PHE A 130 21.08 -12.61 23.81
CA PHE A 130 21.19 -11.23 24.29
C PHE A 130 20.86 -11.08 25.78
N ALA A 131 19.93 -11.88 26.30
CA ALA A 131 19.61 -11.91 27.73
C ALA A 131 20.74 -12.51 28.60
N LEU A 132 21.68 -13.25 28.00
CA LEU A 132 22.82 -13.82 28.71
C LEU A 132 24.03 -12.87 28.80
N MET A 133 24.01 -11.72 28.10
CA MET A 133 25.12 -10.76 28.11
C MET A 133 25.34 -10.17 29.52
N PRO A 134 26.60 -9.90 29.94
CA PRO A 134 26.90 -9.39 31.27
C PRO A 134 26.13 -8.11 31.63
N GLU A 135 26.05 -7.15 30.70
CA GLU A 135 25.34 -5.89 30.87
C GLU A 135 23.82 -6.11 30.98
N ALA A 136 23.28 -7.06 30.21
CA ALA A 136 21.86 -7.43 30.29
C ALA A 136 21.53 -8.07 31.64
N LYS A 137 22.39 -8.96 32.14
CA LYS A 137 22.24 -9.60 33.46
C LYS A 137 22.34 -8.58 34.59
N ALA A 138 23.29 -7.66 34.52
CA ALA A 138 23.45 -6.60 35.52
C ALA A 138 22.20 -5.70 35.61
N ARG A 139 21.55 -5.44 34.48
CA ARG A 139 20.29 -4.65 34.40
C ARG A 139 19.01 -5.48 34.62
N GLY A 140 19.13 -6.78 34.92
CA GLY A 140 17.98 -7.67 35.11
C GLY A 140 17.14 -7.93 33.84
N TYR A 141 17.70 -7.68 32.66
CA TYR A 141 16.99 -7.86 31.39
C TYR A 141 16.81 -9.33 31.03
N LYS A 142 15.56 -9.72 30.78
CA LYS A 142 15.17 -11.06 30.31
C LYS A 142 14.95 -11.05 28.80
N LYS A 143 14.79 -12.24 28.17
CA LYS A 143 14.48 -12.39 26.74
C LYS A 143 13.27 -11.60 26.23
N GLY A 144 12.35 -11.24 27.13
CA GLY A 144 11.21 -10.36 26.83
C GLY A 144 11.63 -8.94 26.45
N ARG A 145 12.68 -8.39 27.07
CA ARG A 145 13.20 -7.05 26.77
C ARG A 145 13.64 -6.95 25.30
N PHE A 146 14.21 -8.01 24.77
CA PHE A 146 14.71 -8.10 23.40
C PHE A 146 13.64 -8.50 22.37
N SER A 147 12.35 -8.45 22.74
CA SER A 147 11.25 -8.71 21.82
C SER A 147 10.49 -7.44 21.50
N PHE A 148 10.49 -7.04 20.23
CA PHE A 148 9.70 -5.89 19.76
C PHE A 148 8.17 -6.16 19.82
N ASN A 149 7.74 -7.40 20.04
CA ASN A 149 6.32 -7.75 20.16
C ASN A 149 5.72 -7.52 21.55
N VAL A 150 6.54 -7.28 22.59
CA VAL A 150 6.08 -7.14 23.98
C VAL A 150 6.53 -5.81 24.57
N LYS A 151 5.74 -5.26 25.51
CA LYS A 151 6.12 -4.04 26.24
C LYS A 151 7.41 -4.25 27.01
N GLY A 152 8.20 -3.20 27.16
CA GLY A 152 9.42 -3.18 27.97
C GLY A 152 10.64 -2.67 27.21
N GLY A 153 11.10 -3.38 26.18
CA GLY A 153 12.28 -2.97 25.39
C GLY A 153 11.99 -2.49 23.97
N ARG A 154 10.75 -2.67 23.50
CA ARG A 154 10.31 -2.15 22.20
C ARG A 154 10.17 -0.62 22.24
N CYS A 155 10.18 0.02 21.09
CA CYS A 155 9.72 1.39 20.95
C CYS A 155 8.20 1.43 21.12
N GLU A 156 7.69 2.16 22.11
CA GLU A 156 6.25 2.25 22.39
C GLU A 156 5.52 3.12 21.34
N ASP A 157 6.15 4.17 20.82
CA ASP A 157 5.57 5.07 19.81
C ASP A 157 5.17 4.34 18.51
N CYS A 158 5.90 3.29 18.12
CA CYS A 158 5.51 2.42 16.99
C CYS A 158 5.08 1.02 17.42
N GLN A 159 4.94 0.77 18.73
CA GLN A 159 4.66 -0.54 19.33
C GLN A 159 5.52 -1.69 18.76
N GLY A 160 6.80 -1.39 18.51
CA GLY A 160 7.79 -2.31 17.93
C GLY A 160 7.67 -2.63 16.44
N ALA A 161 6.79 -1.96 15.69
CA ALA A 161 6.72 -2.12 14.23
C ALA A 161 7.97 -1.54 13.52
N GLY A 162 8.51 -0.43 14.03
CA GLY A 162 9.60 0.35 13.42
C GLY A 162 9.14 1.29 12.31
N LEU A 163 7.94 1.05 11.77
CA LEU A 163 7.30 1.82 10.71
C LEU A 163 5.95 2.33 11.21
N LYS A 164 5.52 3.47 10.67
CA LYS A 164 4.15 3.99 10.79
C LYS A 164 3.50 3.91 9.40
N THR A 165 2.29 3.37 9.33
CA THR A 165 1.49 3.37 8.10
C THR A 165 0.62 4.61 8.08
N ILE A 166 0.73 5.40 7.02
CA ILE A 166 -0.07 6.60 6.78
C ILE A 166 -1.13 6.26 5.75
N GLU A 167 -2.40 6.41 6.13
CA GLU A 167 -3.53 6.19 5.23
C GLU A 167 -3.63 7.35 4.22
N MET A 168 -3.62 7.01 2.93
CA MET A 168 -3.58 7.98 1.83
C MET A 168 -4.92 8.11 1.08
N GLN A 169 -6.02 7.66 1.68
CA GLN A 169 -7.39 7.67 1.16
C GLN A 169 -7.56 6.95 -0.19
N PHE A 170 -7.32 7.65 -1.29
CA PHE A 170 -7.48 7.15 -2.65
C PHE A 170 -6.14 6.78 -3.31
N LEU A 171 -5.01 7.09 -2.66
CA LEU A 171 -3.70 6.56 -2.99
C LEU A 171 -3.35 5.35 -2.11
N SER A 172 -2.32 4.60 -2.49
CA SER A 172 -1.84 3.47 -1.69
C SER A 172 -1.21 3.97 -0.38
N ASP A 173 -1.49 3.28 0.72
CA ASP A 173 -0.92 3.62 2.01
C ASP A 173 0.61 3.62 1.98
N VAL A 174 1.20 4.60 2.66
CA VAL A 174 2.65 4.80 2.69
C VAL A 174 3.20 4.39 4.05
N GLN A 175 4.30 3.66 4.07
CA GLN A 175 5.00 3.29 5.31
C GLN A 175 6.23 4.19 5.50
N ILE A 176 6.29 4.92 6.61
CA ILE A 176 7.43 5.76 6.98
C ILE A 176 8.16 5.19 8.21
N PRO A 177 9.49 5.37 8.32
CA PRO A 177 10.22 5.12 9.54
C PRO A 177 9.61 5.87 10.74
N CYS A 178 9.50 5.17 11.87
CA CYS A 178 9.07 5.79 13.13
C CYS A 178 10.05 6.91 13.54
N ASP A 179 9.54 8.10 13.86
CA ASP A 179 10.38 9.27 14.20
C ASP A 179 11.25 9.04 15.45
N THR A 180 10.76 8.24 16.40
CA THR A 180 11.40 8.00 17.70
C THR A 180 12.52 6.97 17.62
N CYS A 181 12.23 5.79 17.06
CA CYS A 181 13.24 4.73 16.94
C CYS A 181 13.97 4.71 15.59
N ARG A 182 13.54 5.52 14.62
CA ARG A 182 14.10 5.58 13.25
C ARG A 182 14.22 4.19 12.60
N GLY A 183 13.15 3.40 12.70
CA GLY A 183 13.13 2.02 12.16
C GLY A 183 13.71 0.95 13.09
N LYS A 184 14.37 1.31 14.20
CA LYS A 184 15.10 0.34 15.04
C LYS A 184 14.23 -0.61 15.85
N ARG A 185 12.92 -0.32 16.01
CA ARG A 185 11.91 -1.11 16.75
C ARG A 185 12.09 -1.20 18.27
N PHE A 186 13.26 -0.85 18.80
CA PHE A 186 13.60 -0.91 20.22
C PHE A 186 13.86 0.48 20.80
N ASN A 187 13.75 0.61 22.12
CA ASN A 187 14.13 1.82 22.84
C ASN A 187 15.66 1.93 23.01
N ALA A 188 16.15 3.14 23.31
CA ALA A 188 17.58 3.43 23.40
C ALA A 188 18.30 2.53 24.43
N GLU A 189 17.71 2.30 25.59
CA GLU A 189 18.26 1.44 26.65
C GLU A 189 18.52 -0.01 26.18
N THR A 190 17.60 -0.57 25.39
CA THR A 190 17.73 -1.94 24.88
C THR A 190 18.85 -2.04 23.83
N LEU A 191 19.07 -0.96 23.08
CA LEU A 191 20.12 -0.86 22.06
C LEU A 191 21.52 -0.61 22.65
N GLN A 192 21.66 -0.53 23.97
CA GLN A 192 22.97 -0.46 24.63
C GLN A 192 23.57 -1.84 24.92
N ILE A 193 22.85 -2.93 24.62
CA ILE A 193 23.33 -4.29 24.83
C ILE A 193 23.91 -4.82 23.52
N PHE A 194 25.17 -5.26 23.57
CA PHE A 194 25.91 -5.70 22.41
C PHE A 194 26.29 -7.18 22.51
N TYR A 195 26.26 -7.87 21.38
CA TYR A 195 26.92 -9.15 21.18
C TYR A 195 27.87 -9.01 19.98
N LYS A 196 29.17 -9.26 20.17
CA LYS A 196 30.22 -9.03 19.16
C LYS A 196 30.10 -7.64 18.47
N ASN A 197 29.98 -6.57 19.27
CA ASN A 197 29.82 -5.18 18.80
C ASN A 197 28.56 -4.91 17.95
N ARG A 198 27.54 -5.77 18.03
CA ARG A 198 26.26 -5.60 17.33
C ARG A 198 25.11 -5.60 18.32
N THR A 199 24.20 -4.65 18.17
CA THR A 199 22.93 -4.61 18.89
C THR A 199 21.95 -5.62 18.30
N ILE A 200 20.84 -5.87 18.98
CA ILE A 200 19.79 -6.73 18.42
C ILE A 200 19.17 -6.15 17.14
N HIS A 201 19.13 -4.82 17.00
CA HIS A 201 18.67 -4.19 15.77
C HIS A 201 19.64 -4.47 14.62
N ASP A 202 20.94 -4.33 14.85
CA ASP A 202 21.95 -4.59 13.81
C ASP A 202 21.88 -6.04 13.33
N VAL A 203 21.62 -6.99 14.24
CA VAL A 203 21.39 -8.40 13.88
C VAL A 203 20.14 -8.57 13.01
N LEU A 204 19.06 -7.83 13.26
CA LEU A 204 17.86 -7.87 12.42
C LEU A 204 18.09 -7.23 11.04
N GLU A 205 19.04 -6.31 10.91
CA GLU A 205 19.40 -5.68 9.64
C GLU A 205 20.37 -6.51 8.79
N MET A 206 21.01 -7.53 9.36
CA MET A 206 21.86 -8.46 8.62
C MET A 206 21.03 -9.25 7.60
N THR A 207 21.63 -9.45 6.43
CA THR A 207 21.16 -10.47 5.49
C THR A 207 21.27 -11.85 6.13
N ILE A 208 20.46 -12.81 5.66
CA ILE A 208 20.51 -14.19 6.17
C ILE A 208 21.91 -14.80 6.01
N THR A 209 22.62 -14.47 4.93
CA THR A 209 24.01 -14.91 4.69
C THR A 209 24.98 -14.34 5.72
N GLU A 210 24.89 -13.04 6.01
CA GLU A 210 25.74 -12.41 7.04
C GLU A 210 25.43 -12.98 8.43
N ALA A 211 24.14 -13.15 8.74
CA ALA A 211 23.71 -13.68 10.02
C ALA A 211 24.16 -15.13 10.24
N GLU A 212 24.13 -15.96 9.20
CA GLU A 212 24.59 -17.34 9.27
C GLU A 212 26.08 -17.39 9.64
N ASN A 213 26.91 -16.65 8.90
CA ASN A 213 28.34 -16.52 9.18
C ASN A 213 28.60 -15.99 10.61
N PHE A 214 27.85 -14.98 11.03
CA PHE A 214 27.97 -14.34 12.33
C PHE A 214 27.65 -15.28 13.51
N PHE A 215 26.67 -16.18 13.32
CA PHE A 215 26.20 -17.16 14.30
C PHE A 215 26.69 -18.60 14.05
N SER A 216 27.68 -18.80 13.20
CA SER A 216 28.29 -20.11 12.89
C SER A 216 28.68 -20.94 14.13
N ALA A 217 29.16 -20.28 15.19
CA ALA A 217 29.52 -20.93 16.46
C ALA A 217 28.31 -21.40 17.31
N LEU A 218 27.07 -21.07 16.93
CA LEU A 218 25.84 -21.36 17.67
C LEU A 218 24.92 -22.29 16.85
N PRO A 219 25.03 -23.63 17.03
CA PRO A 219 24.34 -24.61 16.16
C PRO A 219 22.83 -24.42 16.08
N LYS A 220 22.17 -24.03 17.19
CA LYS A 220 20.72 -23.81 17.25
C LYS A 220 20.25 -22.69 16.33
N ILE A 221 21.06 -21.64 16.15
CA ILE A 221 20.75 -20.50 15.29
C ILE A 221 21.16 -20.83 13.86
N HIS A 222 22.41 -21.29 13.69
CA HIS A 222 22.98 -21.64 12.40
C HIS A 222 22.10 -22.63 11.60
N THR A 223 21.57 -23.69 12.24
CA THR A 223 20.69 -24.65 11.55
C THR A 223 19.43 -24.00 10.94
N ILE A 224 18.85 -23.00 11.62
CA ILE A 224 17.64 -22.31 11.12
C ILE A 224 17.99 -21.34 9.99
N LEU A 225 19.15 -20.69 10.08
CA LEU A 225 19.63 -19.78 9.03
C LEU A 225 20.03 -20.55 7.78
N GLN A 226 20.62 -21.73 7.94
CA GLN A 226 20.96 -22.62 6.83
C GLN A 226 19.71 -23.02 6.04
N THR A 227 18.59 -23.35 6.69
CA THR A 227 17.36 -23.68 5.93
C THR A 227 16.81 -22.50 5.14
N LEU A 228 17.06 -21.25 5.58
CA LEU A 228 16.72 -20.05 4.81
C LEU A 228 17.69 -19.81 3.64
N LEU A 229 18.98 -20.14 3.79
CA LEU A 229 19.95 -20.12 2.69
C LEU A 229 19.65 -21.15 1.62
N ASP A 230 19.30 -22.38 2.04
CA ASP A 230 19.01 -23.49 1.15
C ASP A 230 17.81 -23.19 0.22
N VAL A 231 16.81 -22.44 0.71
CA VAL A 231 15.67 -21.98 -0.11
C VAL A 231 16.00 -20.76 -0.97
N GLY A 232 17.22 -20.23 -0.92
CA GLY A 232 17.70 -19.12 -1.74
C GLY A 232 17.40 -17.72 -1.21
N LEU A 233 17.14 -17.56 0.09
CA LEU A 233 16.82 -16.26 0.70
C LEU A 233 18.02 -15.54 1.30
N GLY A 234 19.24 -15.89 0.90
CA GLY A 234 20.47 -15.36 1.52
C GLY A 234 20.61 -13.84 1.49
N TYR A 235 19.97 -13.16 0.53
CA TYR A 235 19.99 -11.71 0.38
C TYR A 235 18.92 -10.98 1.23
N VAL A 236 17.91 -11.69 1.74
CA VAL A 236 16.82 -11.12 2.54
C VAL A 236 17.32 -10.81 3.95
N LYS A 237 16.93 -9.66 4.51
CA LYS A 237 17.27 -9.29 5.89
C LYS A 237 16.42 -10.07 6.90
N LEU A 238 17.00 -10.43 8.03
CA LEU A 238 16.30 -11.17 9.09
C LEU A 238 15.03 -10.47 9.59
N GLY A 239 15.13 -9.16 9.78
CA GLY A 239 14.06 -8.28 10.24
C GLY A 239 13.23 -7.66 9.13
N GLN A 240 13.37 -8.08 7.86
CA GLN A 240 12.63 -7.49 6.75
C GLN A 240 11.12 -7.66 6.96
N PRO A 241 10.32 -6.57 6.95
CA PRO A 241 8.88 -6.65 7.14
C PRO A 241 8.21 -7.57 6.12
N SER A 242 7.31 -8.45 6.57
CA SER A 242 6.59 -9.38 5.70
C SER A 242 5.74 -8.71 4.62
N THR A 243 5.34 -7.45 4.84
CA THR A 243 4.62 -6.63 3.85
C THR A 243 5.49 -6.20 2.67
N THR A 244 6.82 -6.33 2.79
CA THR A 244 7.80 -5.97 1.73
C THR A 244 8.36 -7.20 1.02
N LEU A 245 7.99 -8.41 1.44
CA LEU A 245 8.42 -9.64 0.78
C LEU A 245 7.55 -9.89 -0.45
N SER A 246 8.18 -10.27 -1.55
CA SER A 246 7.50 -10.84 -2.71
C SER A 246 6.76 -12.13 -2.35
N GLY A 247 5.76 -12.48 -3.15
CA GLY A 247 5.00 -13.73 -2.95
C GLY A 247 5.90 -14.98 -2.93
N GLY A 248 6.89 -15.03 -3.84
CA GLY A 248 7.88 -16.11 -3.88
C GLY A 248 8.84 -16.13 -2.68
N GLU A 249 9.22 -14.98 -2.11
CA GLU A 249 10.00 -14.94 -0.87
C GLU A 249 9.18 -15.43 0.33
N ALA A 250 7.95 -14.94 0.48
CA ALA A 250 7.04 -15.37 1.53
C ALA A 250 6.80 -16.89 1.49
N GLN A 251 6.62 -17.44 0.30
CA GLN A 251 6.50 -18.88 0.08
C GLN A 251 7.76 -19.64 0.53
N ARG A 252 8.95 -19.18 0.14
CA ARG A 252 10.23 -19.81 0.52
C ARG A 252 10.49 -19.77 2.02
N VAL A 253 10.09 -18.69 2.72
CA VAL A 253 10.14 -18.63 4.20
C VAL A 253 9.25 -19.70 4.83
N LYS A 254 8.05 -19.95 4.28
CA LYS A 254 7.17 -21.04 4.76
C LYS A 254 7.82 -22.40 4.56
N ILE A 255 8.39 -22.67 3.37
CA ILE A 255 9.08 -23.93 3.07
C ILE A 255 10.26 -24.15 4.04
N SER A 256 11.07 -23.13 4.30
CA SER A 256 12.17 -23.21 5.26
C SER A 256 11.70 -23.56 6.68
N SER A 257 10.54 -23.03 7.11
CA SER A 257 9.93 -23.35 8.41
C SER A 257 9.46 -24.81 8.49
N GLU A 258 9.02 -25.39 7.37
CA GLU A 258 8.60 -26.78 7.29
C GLU A 258 9.80 -27.75 7.22
N LEU A 259 10.84 -27.43 6.44
CA LEU A 259 12.07 -28.24 6.34
C LEU A 259 12.78 -28.46 7.68
N LYS A 260 12.62 -27.51 8.62
CA LYS A 260 13.16 -27.60 9.99
C LYS A 260 12.43 -28.64 10.86
N LYS A 261 11.15 -28.91 10.58
CA LYS A 261 10.36 -29.81 11.44
C LYS A 261 10.79 -31.25 11.20
N ARG A 262 10.72 -32.07 12.26
CA ARG A 262 10.87 -33.51 12.10
C ARG A 262 9.66 -34.01 11.32
N GLY A 263 9.89 -34.54 10.13
CA GLY A 263 8.85 -35.17 9.32
C GLY A 263 8.27 -36.38 10.02
N THR A 264 6.95 -36.54 9.97
CA THR A 264 6.27 -37.78 10.37
C THR A 264 6.24 -38.80 9.23
N GLY A 265 6.62 -38.40 8.02
CA GLY A 265 6.53 -39.19 6.80
C GLY A 265 5.09 -39.32 6.27
N ASN A 266 4.10 -38.71 6.94
CA ASN A 266 2.69 -38.79 6.59
C ASN A 266 2.06 -37.39 6.40
N THR A 267 2.89 -36.36 6.16
CA THR A 267 2.40 -35.01 5.85
C THR A 267 2.20 -34.85 4.34
N ILE A 268 1.11 -34.19 3.94
CA ILE A 268 0.88 -33.76 2.56
C ILE A 268 1.00 -32.24 2.43
N TYR A 269 1.95 -31.80 1.60
CA TYR A 269 2.17 -30.39 1.25
C TYR A 269 1.46 -30.08 -0.06
N ILE A 270 0.57 -29.08 -0.05
CA ILE A 270 -0.17 -28.64 -1.24
C ILE A 270 0.35 -27.26 -1.65
N LEU A 271 0.82 -27.13 -2.89
CA LEU A 271 1.28 -25.87 -3.46
C LEU A 271 0.49 -25.55 -4.72
N ASP A 272 0.05 -24.30 -4.85
CA ASP A 272 -0.71 -23.83 -6.01
C ASP A 272 0.16 -22.85 -6.80
N GLU A 273 0.48 -23.22 -8.03
CA GLU A 273 1.34 -22.48 -8.97
C GLU A 273 2.59 -21.85 -8.33
N PRO A 274 3.44 -22.66 -7.64
CA PRO A 274 4.56 -22.14 -6.86
C PRO A 274 5.65 -21.49 -7.72
N THR A 275 5.67 -21.69 -9.04
CA THR A 275 6.67 -21.03 -9.91
C THR A 275 6.26 -19.65 -10.43
N THR A 276 5.05 -19.18 -10.11
CA THR A 276 4.57 -17.86 -10.54
C THR A 276 5.54 -16.76 -10.09
N GLY A 277 6.08 -16.02 -11.06
CA GLY A 277 7.03 -14.92 -10.82
C GLY A 277 8.46 -15.33 -10.49
N LEU A 278 8.83 -16.61 -10.59
CA LEU A 278 10.19 -17.10 -10.31
C LEU A 278 11.06 -17.24 -11.57
N HIS A 279 12.34 -16.90 -11.46
CA HIS A 279 13.33 -17.17 -12.49
C HIS A 279 13.72 -18.66 -12.52
N PHE A 280 14.19 -19.20 -13.65
CA PHE A 280 14.57 -20.62 -13.80
C PHE A 280 15.55 -21.12 -12.71
N LYS A 281 16.51 -20.27 -12.33
CA LYS A 281 17.44 -20.54 -11.22
C LYS A 281 16.71 -20.73 -9.88
N ASP A 282 15.69 -19.91 -9.60
CA ASP A 282 14.88 -20.01 -8.38
C ASP A 282 13.95 -21.22 -8.43
N ILE A 283 13.42 -21.57 -9.61
CA ILE A 283 12.65 -22.81 -9.79
C ILE A 283 13.52 -24.03 -9.47
N ARG A 284 14.79 -24.04 -9.89
CA ARG A 284 15.74 -25.12 -9.52
C ARG A 284 15.91 -25.23 -8.01
N LEU A 285 16.07 -24.10 -7.31
CA LEU A 285 16.19 -24.06 -5.85
C LEU A 285 14.91 -24.54 -5.16
N LEU A 286 13.75 -24.06 -5.61
CA LEU A 286 12.44 -24.49 -5.12
C LEU A 286 12.28 -26.01 -5.27
N LEU A 287 12.53 -26.56 -6.46
CA LEU A 287 12.43 -28.01 -6.71
C LEU A 287 13.37 -28.81 -5.82
N SER A 288 14.58 -28.33 -5.56
CA SER A 288 15.49 -29.00 -4.61
C SER A 288 14.92 -29.05 -3.20
N CYS A 289 14.25 -27.97 -2.76
CA CYS A 289 13.61 -27.90 -1.45
C CYS A 289 12.38 -28.80 -1.35
N LEU A 290 11.55 -28.83 -2.40
CA LEU A 290 10.39 -29.72 -2.46
C LEU A 290 10.80 -31.19 -2.48
N ASN A 291 11.85 -31.55 -3.22
CA ASN A 291 12.40 -32.90 -3.21
C ASN A 291 12.89 -33.30 -1.81
N ARG A 292 13.56 -32.40 -1.08
CA ARG A 292 13.95 -32.67 0.32
C ARG A 292 12.76 -32.96 1.24
N LEU A 293 11.62 -32.30 1.04
CA LEU A 293 10.40 -32.62 1.80
C LEU A 293 9.89 -34.02 1.46
N VAL A 294 9.98 -34.42 0.19
CA VAL A 294 9.62 -35.78 -0.26
C VAL A 294 10.59 -36.83 0.28
N ASP A 295 11.89 -36.53 0.31
CA ASP A 295 12.94 -37.43 0.82
C ASP A 295 12.80 -37.69 2.33
N GLN A 296 12.10 -36.81 3.06
CA GLN A 296 11.69 -37.03 4.46
C GLN A 296 10.47 -37.97 4.59
N GLY A 297 9.99 -38.55 3.48
CA GLY A 297 8.84 -39.44 3.39
C GLY A 297 7.50 -38.73 3.14
N ASN A 298 7.47 -37.39 3.08
CA ASN A 298 6.23 -36.65 2.91
C ASN A 298 5.74 -36.67 1.46
N THR A 299 4.48 -36.30 1.25
CA THR A 299 3.93 -36.12 -0.10
C THR A 299 3.94 -34.65 -0.45
N VAL A 300 4.45 -34.29 -1.63
CA VAL A 300 4.35 -32.93 -2.15
C VAL A 300 3.46 -32.95 -3.38
N LEU A 301 2.33 -32.25 -3.31
CA LEU A 301 1.36 -32.10 -4.38
C LEU A 301 1.40 -30.65 -4.88
N VAL A 302 1.73 -30.47 -6.15
CA VAL A 302 1.78 -29.15 -6.79
C VAL A 302 0.73 -29.03 -7.89
N ILE A 303 0.04 -27.90 -7.97
CA ILE A 303 -0.76 -27.54 -9.14
C ILE A 303 0.14 -26.67 -10.03
N GLU A 304 0.43 -27.13 -11.25
CA GLU A 304 1.38 -26.45 -12.12
C GLU A 304 1.05 -26.55 -13.60
N HIS A 305 1.56 -25.57 -14.33
CA HIS A 305 1.60 -25.47 -15.78
C HIS A 305 3.05 -25.42 -16.31
N ASN A 306 4.03 -25.14 -15.45
CA ASN A 306 5.43 -25.00 -15.82
C ASN A 306 6.08 -26.35 -16.13
N LEU A 307 6.51 -26.53 -17.37
CA LEU A 307 7.10 -27.77 -17.86
C LEU A 307 8.38 -28.19 -17.10
N ASP A 308 9.14 -27.23 -16.55
CA ASP A 308 10.32 -27.53 -15.75
C ASP A 308 9.98 -28.20 -14.42
N VAL A 309 8.79 -27.95 -13.87
CA VAL A 309 8.29 -28.65 -12.69
C VAL A 309 7.68 -29.99 -13.08
N LEU A 310 6.85 -30.00 -14.13
CA LEU A 310 6.15 -31.22 -14.56
C LEU A 310 7.13 -32.33 -14.96
N LYS A 311 8.25 -32.00 -15.64
CA LYS A 311 9.27 -33.00 -16.02
C LYS A 311 10.01 -33.61 -14.82
N VAL A 312 10.09 -32.89 -13.70
CA VAL A 312 10.76 -33.33 -12.47
C VAL A 312 9.84 -34.18 -11.59
N ALA A 313 8.53 -34.14 -11.83
CA ALA A 313 7.58 -34.83 -10.98
C ALA A 313 7.65 -36.36 -11.05
N ASP A 314 7.39 -37.04 -9.95
CA ASP A 314 7.35 -38.51 -9.91
C ASP A 314 6.05 -39.03 -10.56
N HIS A 315 4.94 -38.31 -10.36
CA HIS A 315 3.61 -38.66 -10.89
C HIS A 315 2.84 -37.42 -11.35
N LEU A 316 2.13 -37.53 -12.47
CA LEU A 316 1.32 -36.47 -13.05
C LEU A 316 -0.15 -36.89 -13.15
N ILE A 317 -1.03 -35.92 -12.89
CA ILE A 317 -2.48 -36.03 -13.01
C ILE A 317 -2.95 -34.89 -13.92
N GLU A 318 -3.42 -35.19 -15.14
CA GLU A 318 -3.87 -34.18 -16.10
C GLU A 318 -5.40 -34.06 -16.14
N LEU A 319 -5.92 -32.86 -15.87
CA LEU A 319 -7.34 -32.52 -16.01
C LEU A 319 -7.61 -31.72 -17.28
N GLY A 320 -8.72 -31.99 -17.95
CA GLY A 320 -9.07 -31.36 -19.22
C GLY A 320 -10.35 -31.95 -19.83
N PRO A 321 -10.45 -32.07 -21.16
CA PRO A 321 -9.49 -31.63 -22.19
C PRO A 321 -9.47 -30.11 -22.43
N GLY A 322 -10.51 -29.39 -22.02
CA GLY A 322 -10.64 -27.93 -22.10
C GLY A 322 -10.85 -27.25 -20.74
N GLY A 323 -11.27 -25.99 -20.77
CA GLY A 323 -11.62 -25.21 -19.57
C GLY A 323 -13.13 -25.00 -19.44
N GLY A 324 -13.60 -24.72 -18.22
CA GLY A 324 -15.01 -24.47 -17.93
C GLY A 324 -15.87 -25.71 -18.22
N LYS A 325 -16.94 -25.54 -18.99
CA LYS A 325 -17.86 -26.65 -19.34
C LYS A 325 -17.25 -27.74 -20.22
N TYR A 326 -16.08 -27.48 -20.82
CA TYR A 326 -15.34 -28.45 -21.65
C TYR A 326 -14.17 -29.10 -20.89
N GLY A 327 -14.05 -28.83 -19.60
CA GLY A 327 -13.08 -29.46 -18.70
C GLY A 327 -13.75 -30.47 -17.77
N GLY A 328 -13.06 -30.77 -16.67
CA GLY A 328 -13.62 -31.57 -15.59
C GLY A 328 -13.46 -33.08 -15.74
N GLU A 329 -12.69 -33.53 -16.73
CA GLU A 329 -12.39 -34.94 -16.94
C GLU A 329 -10.93 -35.23 -16.57
N LEU A 330 -10.66 -36.43 -16.06
CA LEU A 330 -9.31 -36.95 -15.90
C LEU A 330 -8.84 -37.47 -17.26
N VAL A 331 -7.89 -36.76 -17.86
CA VAL A 331 -7.42 -37.04 -19.23
C VAL A 331 -6.31 -38.08 -19.23
N CYS A 332 -5.37 -37.97 -18.29
CA CYS A 332 -4.28 -38.92 -18.15
C CYS A 332 -3.71 -38.89 -16.73
N GLU A 333 -3.17 -40.03 -16.30
CA GLU A 333 -2.46 -40.20 -15.03
C GLU A 333 -1.24 -41.12 -15.24
N GLY A 334 -0.09 -40.79 -14.64
CA GLY A 334 1.11 -41.62 -14.71
C GLY A 334 2.40 -40.82 -14.60
N THR A 335 3.52 -41.42 -15.00
CA THR A 335 4.82 -40.70 -15.04
C THR A 335 4.85 -39.65 -16.16
N PRO A 336 5.70 -38.61 -16.07
CA PRO A 336 5.96 -37.69 -17.17
C PRO A 336 6.25 -38.36 -18.53
N GLU A 337 6.99 -39.47 -18.55
CA GLU A 337 7.25 -40.24 -19.77
C GLU A 337 5.95 -40.85 -20.32
N ASN A 338 5.13 -41.48 -19.46
CA ASN A 338 3.84 -42.03 -19.88
C ASN A 338 2.91 -40.96 -20.44
N LEU A 339 2.83 -39.79 -19.79
CA LEU A 339 2.02 -38.68 -20.30
C LEU A 339 2.53 -38.15 -21.64
N SER A 340 3.86 -38.15 -21.86
CA SER A 340 4.45 -37.66 -23.10
C SER A 340 4.11 -38.51 -24.34
N GLU A 341 3.71 -39.76 -24.13
CA GLU A 341 3.27 -40.68 -25.18
C GLU A 341 1.79 -40.52 -25.52
N GLN A 342 1.02 -39.86 -24.65
CA GLN A 342 -0.41 -39.62 -24.87
C GLN A 342 -0.67 -38.41 -25.75
N MET A 343 -1.79 -38.42 -26.47
CA MET A 343 -2.21 -37.34 -27.37
C MET A 343 -2.88 -36.15 -26.64
N THR A 344 -2.44 -35.85 -25.41
CA THR A 344 -2.96 -34.73 -24.61
C THR A 344 -2.21 -33.43 -24.89
N LEU A 345 -2.75 -32.29 -24.43
CA LEU A 345 -2.08 -31.01 -24.62
C LEU A 345 -0.76 -30.97 -23.82
N THR A 346 -0.80 -31.38 -22.54
CA THR A 346 0.40 -31.40 -21.70
C THR A 346 1.42 -32.40 -22.21
N GLY A 347 0.99 -33.59 -22.62
CA GLY A 347 1.86 -34.64 -23.18
C GLY A 347 2.66 -34.18 -24.39
N LYS A 348 2.01 -33.48 -25.34
CA LYS A 348 2.67 -32.92 -26.54
C LYS A 348 3.82 -31.97 -26.20
N PHE A 349 3.62 -31.06 -25.24
CA PHE A 349 4.66 -30.11 -24.83
C PHE A 349 5.74 -30.78 -23.98
N LEU A 350 5.35 -31.70 -23.09
CA LEU A 350 6.27 -32.44 -22.23
C LEU A 350 7.23 -33.32 -23.03
N LYS A 351 6.74 -33.95 -24.12
CA LYS A 351 7.56 -34.74 -25.05
C LYS A 351 8.74 -33.94 -25.63
N ILE A 352 8.52 -32.67 -25.98
CA ILE A 352 9.57 -31.79 -26.52
C ILE A 352 10.64 -31.51 -25.46
N VAL A 353 10.22 -31.26 -24.22
CA VAL A 353 11.14 -30.91 -23.11
C VAL A 353 11.94 -32.12 -22.65
N LEU A 354 11.32 -33.31 -22.57
CA LEU A 354 12.01 -34.56 -22.23
C LEU A 354 13.03 -34.97 -23.32
N ALA A 355 12.67 -34.84 -24.60
CA ALA A 355 13.58 -35.14 -25.71
C ALA A 355 14.83 -34.24 -25.72
N LYS A 356 14.65 -32.93 -25.51
CA LYS A 356 15.78 -31.98 -25.40
C LYS A 356 16.70 -32.27 -24.23
N GLY A 357 16.17 -32.76 -23.11
CA GLY A 357 16.98 -33.15 -21.95
C GLY A 357 17.78 -34.45 -22.19
N ALA A 358 17.21 -35.41 -22.92
CA ALA A 358 17.85 -36.68 -23.24
C ALA A 358 19.00 -36.56 -24.26
N GLU A 359 18.84 -35.72 -25.29
CA GLU A 359 19.86 -35.48 -26.33
C GLU A 359 21.13 -34.80 -25.80
N GLN A 360 21.06 -34.10 -24.66
CA GLN A 360 22.21 -33.38 -24.11
C GLN A 360 22.93 -34.12 -22.97
N ASN A 361 22.25 -35.02 -22.26
CA ASN A 361 22.90 -35.92 -21.30
C ASN A 361 23.88 -36.87 -22.02
N SER A 362 23.53 -37.34 -23.23
CA SER A 362 24.43 -38.13 -24.07
C SER A 362 25.64 -37.33 -24.60
N PHE A 363 25.51 -36.01 -24.78
CA PHE A 363 26.61 -35.10 -25.12
C PHE A 363 27.54 -34.77 -23.93
N LYS A 364 27.05 -34.83 -22.67
CA LYS A 364 27.89 -34.65 -21.46
C LYS A 364 28.70 -35.91 -21.12
N GLU A 365 28.10 -37.10 -21.23
CA GLU A 365 28.82 -38.37 -21.00
C GLU A 365 29.95 -38.61 -22.03
N SER A 366 29.79 -38.11 -23.26
CA SER A 366 30.82 -38.19 -24.30
C SER A 366 31.95 -37.16 -24.12
N LYS A 367 31.70 -36.03 -23.45
CA LYS A 367 32.76 -35.06 -23.07
C LYS A 367 33.60 -35.53 -21.88
N GLU A 368 33.02 -36.22 -20.90
CA GLU A 368 33.79 -36.76 -19.77
C GLU A 368 34.67 -37.96 -20.15
N LYS A 369 34.33 -38.70 -21.21
CA LYS A 369 35.16 -39.80 -21.74
C LYS A 369 36.25 -39.37 -22.74
N SER A 370 36.28 -38.11 -23.17
CA SER A 370 37.26 -37.57 -24.13
C SER A 370 38.22 -36.58 -23.47
N GLY A 371 38.68 -36.87 -22.26
CA GLY A 371 39.79 -36.17 -21.64
C GLY A 371 41.15 -36.66 -22.14
N LYS A 372 41.59 -36.25 -23.34
CA LYS A 372 43.02 -36.17 -23.69
C LYS A 372 43.31 -34.94 -24.57
N VAL A 373 44.43 -34.33 -24.21
CA VAL A 373 44.96 -32.99 -24.54
C VAL A 373 45.39 -32.81 -26.01
N SER A 374 45.49 -31.53 -26.41
CA SER A 374 46.08 -30.90 -27.61
C SER A 374 45.12 -30.77 -28.82
N GLU A 375 44.93 -29.63 -29.46
CA GLU A 375 45.88 -28.57 -29.80
C GLU A 375 45.27 -27.16 -29.70
N LEU A 376 46.13 -26.23 -29.27
CA LEU A 376 46.00 -24.79 -29.49
C LEU A 376 46.37 -24.44 -30.94
N GLN A 377 45.80 -23.32 -31.42
CA GLN A 377 46.27 -22.40 -32.48
C GLN A 377 45.55 -22.41 -33.84
N ASN A 378 45.27 -21.16 -34.26
CA ASN A 378 44.79 -20.65 -35.55
C ASN A 378 43.25 -20.50 -35.62
N LEU A 379 42.64 -19.31 -35.75
CA LEU A 379 43.06 -18.10 -36.47
C LEU A 379 42.61 -16.78 -35.80
N LYS A 380 43.45 -15.77 -36.09
CA LYS A 380 43.43 -14.34 -35.78
C LYS A 380 42.20 -13.59 -36.34
N VAL A 381 41.65 -12.65 -35.55
CA VAL A 381 41.72 -11.18 -35.69
C VAL A 381 41.05 -10.59 -36.94
N SER A 382 39.92 -9.91 -36.72
CA SER A 382 39.59 -8.61 -37.32
C SER A 382 38.75 -7.84 -36.28
N ALA A 383 39.39 -6.93 -35.53
CA ALA A 383 39.24 -5.47 -35.68
C ALA A 383 37.85 -4.97 -35.24
N THR A 384 37.66 -4.65 -33.95
CA THR A 384 37.69 -3.29 -33.38
C THR A 384 36.66 -2.33 -33.96
N GLU A 385 35.51 -2.23 -33.29
CA GLU A 385 34.76 -0.98 -33.18
C GLU A 385 34.58 -0.68 -31.69
N ALA A 386 34.92 0.56 -31.32
CA ALA A 386 34.95 1.07 -29.96
C ALA A 386 33.53 1.15 -29.37
N ILE A 387 33.39 0.67 -28.14
CA ILE A 387 32.18 0.87 -27.34
C ILE A 387 32.37 2.19 -26.60
N GLU A 388 31.72 3.25 -27.08
CA GLU A 388 31.48 4.46 -26.29
C GLU A 388 30.38 4.15 -25.25
N GLU A 389 30.67 4.52 -24.00
CA GLU A 389 29.74 4.50 -22.88
C GLU A 389 28.73 5.65 -23.04
N ASP A 390 27.45 5.34 -23.22
CA ASP A 390 26.37 6.34 -23.16
C ASP A 390 25.20 5.81 -22.28
N PRO A 391 24.80 6.53 -21.21
CA PRO A 391 23.86 6.02 -20.23
C PRO A 391 22.40 6.17 -20.69
N ALA A 392 21.64 5.08 -20.54
CA ALA A 392 20.18 5.05 -20.44
C ALA A 392 19.36 5.85 -21.47
N ASN A 393 19.35 5.40 -22.73
CA ASN A 393 18.36 5.84 -23.71
C ASN A 393 17.12 4.91 -23.67
N PHE A 394 16.10 5.29 -22.89
CA PHE A 394 14.76 4.72 -22.94
C PHE A 394 14.04 5.16 -24.22
N GLU A 395 14.49 4.69 -25.38
CA GLU A 395 13.73 4.83 -26.63
C GLU A 395 13.26 3.47 -27.17
N LYS A 396 11.94 3.41 -27.35
CA LYS A 396 11.17 2.43 -28.13
C LYS A 396 11.08 1.03 -27.54
N VAL A 397 10.24 0.94 -26.49
CA VAL A 397 9.39 -0.25 -26.32
C VAL A 397 8.68 -0.47 -27.66
N LYS A 398 9.05 -1.54 -28.38
CA LYS A 398 8.31 -2.02 -29.53
C LYS A 398 6.90 -2.35 -29.05
N VAL A 399 5.97 -1.43 -29.29
CA VAL A 399 4.54 -1.66 -29.15
C VAL A 399 4.22 -2.93 -29.94
N SER A 400 3.91 -4.01 -29.22
CA SER A 400 3.35 -5.23 -29.81
C SER A 400 2.18 -4.82 -30.70
N LYS A 401 2.18 -5.20 -31.98
CA LYS A 401 1.06 -5.00 -32.90
C LYS A 401 -0.19 -5.67 -32.31
N SER A 402 -0.91 -4.96 -31.45
CA SER A 402 -2.29 -5.21 -31.14
C SER A 402 -3.06 -5.01 -32.44
N TYR A 403 -3.79 -6.03 -32.88
CA TYR A 403 -4.73 -5.90 -33.99
C TYR A 403 -5.91 -5.02 -33.52
N SER A 404 -5.70 -3.69 -33.43
CA SER A 404 -6.79 -2.76 -33.18
C SER A 404 -7.68 -2.71 -34.41
N ARG A 405 -8.89 -3.27 -34.33
CA ARG A 405 -9.88 -3.19 -35.41
C ARG A 405 -10.32 -1.74 -35.58
N ASP A 406 -10.44 -1.30 -36.83
CA ASP A 406 -11.00 0.01 -37.17
C ASP A 406 -12.44 0.13 -36.68
N ILE A 407 -12.87 1.35 -36.41
CA ILE A 407 -14.26 1.64 -36.04
C ILE A 407 -15.05 1.66 -37.35
N VAL A 408 -15.94 0.69 -37.55
CA VAL A 408 -16.78 0.56 -38.75
C VAL A 408 -18.22 0.82 -38.37
N ILE A 409 -18.82 1.85 -38.97
CA ILE A 409 -20.20 2.27 -38.74
C ILE A 409 -20.97 1.98 -40.03
N LYS A 410 -22.12 1.31 -39.91
CA LYS A 410 -23.03 1.06 -41.03
C LYS A 410 -24.42 1.60 -40.77
N GLY A 411 -24.99 2.24 -41.79
CA GLY A 411 -26.37 2.71 -41.79
C GLY A 411 -26.68 3.79 -40.76
N ALA A 412 -25.72 4.68 -40.45
CA ALA A 412 -25.99 5.74 -39.49
C ALA A 412 -27.06 6.72 -40.01
N SER A 413 -28.15 6.85 -39.26
CA SER A 413 -29.37 7.55 -39.67
C SER A 413 -29.88 8.56 -38.64
N LYS A 414 -29.07 8.91 -37.63
CA LYS A 414 -29.46 9.88 -36.61
C LYS A 414 -29.64 11.28 -37.22
N ASN A 415 -30.75 11.94 -36.89
CA ASN A 415 -31.12 13.28 -37.36
C ASN A 415 -31.17 13.37 -38.90
N ASN A 416 -30.23 14.09 -39.53
CA ASN A 416 -30.18 14.30 -40.97
C ASN A 416 -29.20 13.38 -41.70
N LEU A 417 -28.59 12.40 -41.01
CA LEU A 417 -27.72 11.41 -41.62
C LEU A 417 -28.53 10.46 -42.52
N ARG A 418 -28.05 10.23 -43.75
CA ARG A 418 -28.75 9.44 -44.78
C ARG A 418 -28.22 8.01 -44.88
N HIS A 419 -28.35 7.22 -43.81
CA HIS A 419 -27.84 5.83 -43.75
C HIS A 419 -26.37 5.72 -44.18
N ILE A 420 -25.50 6.54 -43.59
CA ILE A 420 -24.11 6.61 -44.02
C ILE A 420 -23.27 5.47 -43.43
N ASP A 421 -22.36 4.96 -44.24
CA ASP A 421 -21.34 3.99 -43.85
C ASP A 421 -19.99 4.69 -43.71
N VAL A 422 -19.32 4.53 -42.57
CA VAL A 422 -18.06 5.22 -42.27
C VAL A 422 -17.07 4.26 -41.62
N ARG A 423 -15.81 4.29 -42.08
CA ARG A 423 -14.70 3.58 -41.46
C ARG A 423 -13.71 4.59 -40.88
N ILE A 424 -13.49 4.54 -39.57
CA ILE A 424 -12.58 5.41 -38.83
C ILE A 424 -11.39 4.57 -38.34
N PRO A 425 -10.15 4.94 -38.67
CA PRO A 425 -8.97 4.18 -38.25
C PRO A 425 -8.77 4.27 -36.74
N ASN A 426 -8.52 3.12 -36.11
CA ASN A 426 -8.29 3.07 -34.65
C ASN A 426 -6.87 3.55 -34.29
N ASN A 427 -6.69 4.09 -33.09
CA ASN A 427 -5.45 4.68 -32.57
C ASN A 427 -4.92 5.84 -33.43
N LYS A 428 -5.82 6.60 -34.06
CA LYS A 428 -5.50 7.78 -34.86
C LYS A 428 -6.27 9.01 -34.37
N ILE A 429 -5.78 10.17 -34.77
CA ILE A 429 -6.56 11.40 -34.74
C ILE A 429 -7.37 11.46 -36.04
N THR A 430 -8.68 11.54 -35.92
CA THR A 430 -9.61 11.66 -37.04
C THR A 430 -10.39 12.95 -36.92
N VAL A 431 -10.36 13.78 -37.96
CA VAL A 431 -11.11 15.04 -38.02
C VAL A 431 -12.33 14.87 -38.91
N ILE A 432 -13.51 15.18 -38.38
CA ILE A 432 -14.78 15.25 -39.10
C ILE A 432 -15.03 16.72 -39.46
N THR A 433 -14.94 17.04 -40.75
CA THR A 433 -15.11 18.40 -41.27
C THR A 433 -16.18 18.48 -42.37
N GLY A 434 -16.64 19.68 -42.71
CA GLY A 434 -17.73 19.94 -43.66
C GLY A 434 -18.63 21.09 -43.23
N VAL A 435 -19.50 21.60 -44.10
CA VAL A 435 -20.33 22.81 -43.84
C VAL A 435 -21.21 22.70 -42.58
N SER A 436 -21.65 23.84 -42.02
CA SER A 436 -22.59 23.84 -40.88
C SER A 436 -23.89 23.11 -41.23
N GLY A 437 -24.43 22.35 -40.29
CA GLY A 437 -25.63 21.53 -40.51
C GLY A 437 -25.42 20.27 -41.35
N SER A 438 -24.20 19.93 -41.79
CA SER A 438 -23.94 18.73 -42.61
C SER A 438 -24.08 17.38 -41.88
N GLY A 439 -24.33 17.39 -40.57
CA GLY A 439 -24.47 16.18 -39.75
C GLY A 439 -23.21 15.76 -38.98
N LYS A 440 -22.14 16.58 -38.95
CA LYS A 440 -20.88 16.27 -38.22
C LYS A 440 -21.10 15.89 -36.76
N THR A 441 -21.80 16.75 -36.01
CA THR A 441 -22.11 16.54 -34.59
C THR A 441 -23.01 15.32 -34.40
N SER A 442 -23.93 15.06 -35.33
CA SER A 442 -24.80 13.87 -35.27
C SER A 442 -24.05 12.56 -35.49
N LEU A 443 -23.01 12.57 -36.33
CA LEU A 443 -22.12 11.42 -36.47
C LEU A 443 -21.20 11.26 -35.24
N ALA A 444 -20.55 12.34 -34.79
CA ALA A 444 -19.58 12.28 -33.71
C ALA A 444 -20.23 12.02 -32.34
N PHE A 445 -21.20 12.83 -31.94
CA PHE A 445 -21.77 12.81 -30.59
C PHE A 445 -23.02 11.95 -30.49
N ASP A 446 -23.99 12.17 -31.38
CA ASP A 446 -25.29 11.49 -31.28
C ASP A 446 -25.24 10.03 -31.78
N THR A 447 -24.15 9.65 -32.44
CA THR A 447 -23.92 8.29 -32.95
C THR A 447 -22.73 7.61 -32.28
N ILE A 448 -21.49 8.05 -32.55
CA ILE A 448 -20.28 7.38 -32.05
C ILE A 448 -20.18 7.45 -30.53
N PHE A 449 -20.24 8.65 -29.95
CA PHE A 449 -20.16 8.79 -28.49
C PHE A 449 -21.33 8.10 -27.78
N ALA A 450 -22.57 8.32 -28.24
CA ALA A 450 -23.76 7.71 -27.66
C ALA A 450 -23.68 6.17 -27.62
N GLU A 451 -23.29 5.55 -28.75
CA GLU A 451 -23.15 4.09 -28.83
C GLU A 451 -22.00 3.57 -27.96
N GLY A 452 -20.86 4.29 -27.94
CA GLY A 452 -19.70 3.92 -27.13
C GLY A 452 -19.99 4.00 -25.63
N GLN A 453 -20.76 5.00 -25.19
CA GLN A 453 -21.22 5.12 -23.81
C GLN A 453 -22.26 4.06 -23.45
N ALA A 454 -23.24 3.81 -24.33
CA ALA A 454 -24.26 2.78 -24.12
C ALA A 454 -23.65 1.39 -23.92
N ARG A 455 -22.70 1.00 -24.78
CA ARG A 455 -21.99 -0.30 -24.67
C ARG A 455 -21.17 -0.42 -23.38
N TYR A 456 -20.50 0.66 -22.98
CA TYR A 456 -19.78 0.67 -21.71
C TYR A 456 -20.73 0.48 -20.52
N LEU A 457 -21.87 1.18 -20.50
CA LEU A 457 -22.89 1.01 -19.47
C LEU A 457 -23.50 -0.41 -19.46
N GLU A 458 -23.64 -1.04 -20.62
CA GLU A 458 -24.10 -2.44 -20.73
C GLU A 458 -23.14 -3.44 -20.05
N SER A 459 -21.84 -3.12 -20.00
CA SER A 459 -20.83 -3.93 -19.31
C SER A 459 -20.88 -3.79 -17.78
N LEU A 460 -21.52 -2.74 -17.25
CA LEU A 460 -21.62 -2.52 -15.81
C LEU A 460 -22.60 -3.49 -15.14
N SER A 461 -22.46 -3.63 -13.82
CA SER A 461 -23.36 -4.46 -13.01
C SER A 461 -24.83 -4.04 -13.18
N THR A 462 -25.76 -4.99 -13.01
CA THR A 462 -27.20 -4.73 -13.08
C THR A 462 -27.66 -3.65 -12.09
N TYR A 463 -26.98 -3.55 -10.93
CA TYR A 463 -27.18 -2.49 -9.96
C TYR A 463 -26.80 -1.12 -10.51
N ALA A 464 -25.57 -0.95 -11.02
CA ALA A 464 -25.10 0.34 -11.55
C ALA A 464 -25.96 0.83 -12.74
N ARG A 465 -26.39 -0.10 -13.61
CA ARG A 465 -27.31 0.20 -14.72
C ARG A 465 -28.67 0.76 -14.28
N ARG A 466 -29.15 0.35 -13.10
CA ARG A 466 -30.44 0.83 -12.55
C ARG A 466 -30.36 2.29 -12.08
N PHE A 467 -29.19 2.76 -11.62
CA PHE A 467 -28.97 4.15 -11.20
C PHE A 467 -28.64 5.09 -12.36
N LEU A 468 -27.83 4.63 -13.31
CA LEU A 468 -27.40 5.44 -14.46
C LEU A 468 -28.48 5.56 -15.55
N GLY A 469 -29.55 4.75 -15.45
CA GLY A 469 -30.63 4.69 -16.43
C GLY A 469 -30.26 3.88 -17.68
N ARG A 470 -31.24 3.71 -18.58
CA ARG A 470 -30.97 3.24 -19.95
C ARG A 470 -30.61 4.45 -20.80
N MET A 471 -29.45 4.40 -21.47
CA MET A 471 -29.16 5.33 -22.56
C MET A 471 -29.76 4.79 -23.85
N ASP A 472 -30.38 5.68 -24.63
CA ASP A 472 -30.91 5.33 -25.94
C ASP A 472 -29.74 5.02 -26.89
N LYS A 473 -29.80 3.86 -27.55
CA LYS A 473 -28.84 3.52 -28.62
C LYS A 473 -29.04 4.45 -29.81
N ALA A 474 -27.94 4.71 -30.52
CA ALA A 474 -28.03 5.46 -31.76
C ALA A 474 -28.74 4.63 -32.85
N PRO A 475 -29.54 5.25 -33.75
CA PRO A 475 -30.13 4.58 -34.89
C PRO A 475 -29.05 4.29 -35.94
N VAL A 476 -28.44 3.12 -35.80
CA VAL A 476 -27.40 2.56 -36.67
C VAL A 476 -27.69 1.09 -36.92
N ASP A 477 -27.31 0.57 -38.08
CA ASP A 477 -27.49 -0.86 -38.39
C ASP A 477 -26.46 -1.71 -37.65
N SER A 478 -25.20 -1.26 -37.64
CA SER A 478 -24.14 -1.87 -36.84
C SER A 478 -22.97 -0.90 -36.63
N ILE A 479 -22.29 -1.07 -35.50
CA ILE A 479 -21.00 -0.43 -35.20
C ILE A 479 -20.04 -1.50 -34.68
N ASP A 480 -18.90 -1.66 -35.32
CA ASP A 480 -17.82 -2.57 -34.92
C ASP A 480 -16.56 -1.80 -34.54
N GLY A 481 -15.73 -2.36 -33.64
CA GLY A 481 -14.42 -1.77 -33.28
C GLY A 481 -14.48 -0.54 -32.38
N LEU A 482 -15.67 -0.09 -31.97
CA LEU A 482 -15.84 1.05 -31.07
C LEU A 482 -15.47 0.69 -29.62
N SER A 483 -14.54 1.45 -29.05
CA SER A 483 -14.13 1.33 -27.65
C SER A 483 -15.00 2.24 -26.75
N PRO A 484 -14.92 2.13 -25.40
CA PRO A 484 -15.61 3.08 -24.52
C PRO A 484 -15.30 4.53 -24.93
N ALA A 485 -16.35 5.35 -25.03
CA ALA A 485 -16.24 6.70 -25.59
C ALA A 485 -16.39 7.77 -24.50
N ILE A 486 -15.56 8.82 -24.58
CA ILE A 486 -15.61 9.98 -23.69
C ILE A 486 -15.80 11.24 -24.52
N ALA A 487 -16.89 11.96 -24.28
CA ALA A 487 -17.18 13.26 -24.89
C ALA A 487 -16.52 14.40 -24.10
N ILE A 488 -15.82 15.27 -24.83
CA ILE A 488 -15.28 16.54 -24.34
C ILE A 488 -15.94 17.66 -25.15
N ASN A 489 -17.10 18.11 -24.68
CA ASN A 489 -17.90 19.16 -25.31
C ASN A 489 -17.78 20.50 -24.55
N GLN A 490 -18.24 21.58 -25.20
CA GLN A 490 -18.29 22.92 -24.61
C GLN A 490 -19.48 23.15 -23.68
N LYS A 491 -20.27 22.11 -23.36
CA LYS A 491 -21.40 22.26 -22.44
C LYS A 491 -20.84 22.67 -21.08
N ALA A 492 -21.28 23.83 -20.60
CA ALA A 492 -20.83 24.40 -19.33
C ALA A 492 -20.85 23.33 -18.23
N THR A 493 -19.72 23.17 -17.55
CA THR A 493 -19.66 22.51 -16.25
C THR A 493 -20.79 23.07 -15.40
N GLY A 494 -21.60 22.21 -14.78
CA GLY A 494 -22.83 22.60 -14.10
C GLY A 494 -22.62 23.83 -13.20
N ARG A 495 -23.66 24.67 -13.07
CA ARG A 495 -23.66 25.94 -12.32
C ARG A 495 -23.50 25.77 -10.79
N ASN A 496 -22.72 24.80 -10.34
CA ASN A 496 -22.42 24.62 -8.92
C ASN A 496 -21.47 25.76 -8.49
N PRO A 497 -21.91 26.66 -7.59
CA PRO A 497 -21.10 27.79 -7.15
C PRO A 497 -19.83 27.37 -6.38
N ARG A 498 -19.75 26.12 -5.93
CA ARG A 498 -18.58 25.58 -5.24
C ARG A 498 -17.53 24.99 -6.18
N SER A 499 -17.85 24.76 -7.45
CA SER A 499 -16.87 24.22 -8.40
C SER A 499 -15.82 25.27 -8.78
N THR A 500 -14.56 24.89 -8.67
CA THR A 500 -13.36 25.68 -9.05
C THR A 500 -12.48 24.92 -10.03
N VAL A 501 -11.50 25.59 -10.64
CA VAL A 501 -10.45 24.96 -11.46
C VAL A 501 -9.78 23.81 -10.70
N ALA A 502 -9.36 24.04 -9.46
CA ALA A 502 -8.69 23.03 -8.63
C ALA A 502 -9.57 21.80 -8.34
N THR A 503 -10.87 21.99 -8.11
CA THR A 503 -11.79 20.87 -7.85
C THR A 503 -12.13 20.09 -9.13
N THR A 504 -12.21 20.77 -10.27
CA THR A 504 -12.56 20.13 -11.55
C THR A 504 -11.39 19.35 -12.13
N THR A 505 -10.17 19.76 -11.79
CA THR A 505 -8.92 19.07 -12.13
C THR A 505 -8.50 18.03 -11.09
N GLU A 506 -9.24 17.91 -9.99
CA GLU A 506 -8.91 17.09 -8.80
C GLU A 506 -7.62 17.50 -8.07
N ILE A 507 -6.93 18.57 -8.50
CA ILE A 507 -5.75 19.11 -7.81
C ILE A 507 -6.08 19.41 -6.34
N TYR A 508 -7.29 19.92 -6.08
CA TYR A 508 -7.74 20.23 -4.73
C TYR A 508 -7.83 18.99 -3.82
N ASP A 509 -8.14 17.81 -4.36
CA ASP A 509 -8.24 16.57 -3.57
C ASP A 509 -6.87 16.10 -3.09
N TYR A 510 -5.85 16.20 -3.94
CA TYR A 510 -4.46 15.93 -3.57
C TYR A 510 -3.92 16.99 -2.59
N LEU A 511 -4.25 18.27 -2.79
CA LEU A 511 -3.88 19.32 -1.84
C LEU A 511 -4.47 19.07 -0.46
N ARG A 512 -5.76 18.73 -0.37
CA ARG A 512 -6.40 18.36 0.90
C ARG A 512 -5.68 17.20 1.60
N LEU A 513 -5.24 16.20 0.83
CA LEU A 513 -4.47 15.08 1.36
C LEU A 513 -3.12 15.55 1.92
N LEU A 514 -2.38 16.36 1.16
CA LEU A 514 -1.09 16.91 1.59
C LEU A 514 -1.22 17.79 2.83
N PHE A 515 -2.14 18.75 2.84
CA PHE A 515 -2.36 19.64 4.00
C PHE A 515 -2.78 18.87 5.26
N ALA A 516 -3.53 17.78 5.12
CA ALA A 516 -3.89 16.93 6.25
C ALA A 516 -2.73 16.08 6.78
N ARG A 517 -1.76 15.70 5.93
CA ARG A 517 -0.69 14.75 6.30
C ARG A 517 0.64 15.41 6.65
N ILE A 518 0.99 16.48 5.95
CA ILE A 518 2.28 17.18 6.13
C ILE A 518 2.14 18.63 6.58
N GLY A 519 0.92 19.18 6.58
CA GLY A 519 0.64 20.55 7.01
C GLY A 519 0.92 20.76 8.50
N LYS A 520 1.47 21.92 8.84
CA LYS A 520 1.71 22.34 10.23
C LYS A 520 0.51 23.12 10.71
N ALA A 521 -0.17 22.62 11.74
CA ALA A 521 -1.28 23.31 12.37
C ALA A 521 -0.78 24.43 13.27
N HIS A 522 -1.46 25.58 13.22
CA HIS A 522 -1.22 26.72 14.09
C HIS A 522 -2.50 27.07 14.84
N CYS A 523 -2.33 27.72 15.99
CA CYS A 523 -3.41 28.27 16.77
C CYS A 523 -4.09 29.42 15.99
N PRO A 524 -5.40 29.37 15.71
CA PRO A 524 -6.07 30.40 14.90
C PRO A 524 -6.09 31.79 15.54
N THR A 525 -5.95 31.87 16.86
CA THR A 525 -5.97 33.12 17.62
C THR A 525 -4.58 33.72 17.80
N THR A 526 -3.55 32.90 18.06
CA THR A 526 -2.19 33.37 18.38
C THR A 526 -1.18 33.18 17.25
N GLY A 527 -1.48 32.35 16.25
CA GLY A 527 -0.57 32.00 15.16
C GLY A 527 0.58 31.06 15.54
N ARG A 528 0.70 30.66 16.82
CA ARG A 528 1.77 29.75 17.27
C ARG A 528 1.52 28.30 16.82
N PRO A 529 2.57 27.51 16.54
CA PRO A 529 2.42 26.13 16.09
C PRO A 529 1.80 25.25 17.19
N LEU A 530 0.94 24.31 16.80
CA LEU A 530 0.39 23.30 17.70
C LEU A 530 1.41 22.18 17.89
N LEU A 531 1.74 21.85 19.14
CA LEU A 531 2.71 20.82 19.49
C LEU A 531 2.04 19.73 20.33
N GLY A 532 2.37 18.47 20.02
CA GLY A 532 1.93 17.29 20.77
C GLY A 532 3.15 16.48 21.22
N TYR A 533 3.07 15.90 22.42
CA TYR A 533 4.17 15.18 23.06
C TYR A 533 3.74 13.78 23.47
N SER A 534 4.46 12.75 23.01
CA SER A 534 4.38 11.43 23.67
C SER A 534 5.00 11.52 25.07
N PRO A 535 4.65 10.62 26.01
CA PRO A 535 5.27 10.62 27.35
C PRO A 535 6.80 10.62 27.30
N THR A 536 7.38 9.84 26.38
CA THR A 536 8.83 9.79 26.15
C THR A 536 9.39 11.13 25.66
N ARG A 537 8.70 11.80 24.73
CA ARG A 537 9.12 13.10 24.18
C ARG A 537 8.97 14.22 25.20
N ALA A 538 7.90 14.21 25.99
CA ALA A 538 7.70 15.14 27.09
C ALA A 538 8.78 14.97 28.18
N ALA A 539 9.16 13.73 28.51
CA ALA A 539 10.27 13.46 29.43
C ALA A 539 11.61 13.98 28.87
N ALA A 540 11.87 13.80 27.57
CA ALA A 540 13.03 14.39 26.90
C ALA A 540 13.01 15.93 26.96
N PHE A 541 11.87 16.56 26.64
CA PHE A 541 11.70 18.00 26.75
C PHE A 541 12.02 18.52 28.15
N CYS A 542 11.52 17.84 29.19
CA CYS A 542 11.81 18.20 30.58
C CYS A 542 13.30 18.07 30.90
N THR A 543 13.96 17.03 30.39
CA THR A 543 15.41 16.81 30.57
C THR A 543 16.23 17.89 29.88
N GLU A 544 15.84 18.32 28.69
CA GLU A 544 16.53 19.36 27.93
C GLU A 544 16.37 20.76 28.52
N HIS A 545 15.21 21.08 29.10
CA HIS A 545 14.89 22.45 29.54
C HIS A 545 15.02 22.67 31.05
N PHE A 546 14.90 21.63 31.87
CA PHE A 546 14.82 21.74 33.33
C PHE A 546 15.84 20.83 34.04
N GLU A 547 16.97 20.51 33.40
CA GLU A 547 17.99 19.62 33.97
C GLU A 547 18.46 20.11 35.35
N GLY A 548 18.41 19.22 36.35
CA GLY A 548 18.85 19.52 37.71
C GLY A 548 17.88 20.36 38.54
N GLU A 549 16.78 20.86 37.97
CA GLU A 549 15.72 21.57 38.68
C GLU A 549 14.71 20.62 39.34
N ARG A 550 14.02 21.10 40.37
CA ARG A 550 12.90 20.39 41.00
C ARG A 550 11.57 20.81 40.36
N ILE A 551 10.89 19.83 39.78
CA ILE A 551 9.59 20.01 39.14
C ILE A 551 8.51 19.21 39.86
N GLU A 552 7.28 19.75 39.85
CA GLU A 552 6.07 19.02 40.23
C GLU A 552 5.21 18.79 38.98
N LEU A 553 4.85 17.53 38.74
CA LEU A 553 3.98 17.14 37.64
C LEU A 553 2.54 17.13 38.13
N LEU A 554 1.70 17.94 37.49
CA LEU A 554 0.30 18.13 37.85
C LEU A 554 -0.59 17.70 36.67
N ALA A 555 -1.69 17.00 36.98
CA ALA A 555 -2.75 16.69 36.05
C ALA A 555 -3.92 17.68 36.26
N PRO A 556 -4.21 18.58 35.30
CA PRO A 556 -5.32 19.52 35.43
C PRO A 556 -6.66 18.78 35.39
N LEU A 557 -7.45 18.89 36.47
CA LEU A 557 -8.79 18.30 36.55
C LEU A 557 -9.87 19.30 36.10
N PHE A 558 -9.63 20.60 36.31
CA PHE A 558 -10.46 21.69 35.81
C PHE A 558 -9.62 22.95 35.57
N LEU A 559 -9.77 23.53 34.38
CA LEU A 559 -9.18 24.82 34.01
C LEU A 559 -10.29 25.81 33.59
N PRO A 560 -10.48 26.93 34.31
CA PRO A 560 -11.47 27.94 33.97
C PRO A 560 -11.31 28.46 32.54
N GLY A 561 -12.39 28.42 31.77
CA GLY A 561 -12.43 28.98 30.41
C GLY A 561 -11.68 28.17 29.36
N SER A 562 -11.17 26.98 29.70
CA SER A 562 -10.64 26.04 28.72
C SER A 562 -11.76 25.46 27.86
N SER A 563 -11.51 25.28 26.56
CA SER A 563 -12.36 24.48 25.69
C SER A 563 -12.10 22.97 25.84
N LYS A 564 -11.01 22.56 26.49
CA LYS A 564 -10.65 21.15 26.66
C LYS A 564 -11.57 20.48 27.67
N ILE A 565 -12.12 19.32 27.29
CA ILE A 565 -12.87 18.45 28.19
C ILE A 565 -11.89 17.80 29.16
N LEU A 566 -12.05 18.07 30.46
CA LEU A 566 -11.26 17.52 31.56
C LEU A 566 -12.15 16.65 32.45
N LEU A 567 -11.57 16.04 33.49
CA LEU A 567 -12.29 15.13 34.39
C LEU A 567 -13.51 15.79 35.06
N LEU A 568 -13.41 17.09 35.37
CA LEU A 568 -14.49 17.85 35.99
C LEU A 568 -15.09 18.83 34.97
N ASP A 569 -16.41 18.78 34.79
CA ASP A 569 -17.14 19.81 34.04
C ASP A 569 -17.28 21.12 34.84
N HIS A 570 -17.21 21.03 36.17
CA HIS A 570 -17.33 22.15 37.09
C HIS A 570 -16.59 21.86 38.40
N PRO A 571 -15.89 22.85 39.02
CA PRO A 571 -15.11 22.62 40.25
C PRO A 571 -15.93 22.07 41.41
N LYS A 572 -17.21 22.43 41.50
CA LYS A 572 -18.14 21.91 42.52
C LYS A 572 -18.36 20.39 42.48
N HIS A 573 -17.99 19.70 41.39
CA HIS A 573 -18.08 18.24 41.31
C HIS A 573 -16.87 17.53 41.93
N LEU A 574 -15.83 18.28 42.31
CA LEU A 574 -14.63 17.74 42.96
C LEU A 574 -14.94 16.82 44.17
N PRO A 575 -15.88 17.14 45.09
CA PRO A 575 -16.21 16.23 46.20
C PRO A 575 -16.66 14.83 45.76
N ASN A 576 -17.22 14.68 44.56
CA ASN A 576 -17.71 13.39 44.07
C ASN A 576 -16.59 12.45 43.62
N VAL A 577 -15.39 12.98 43.36
CA VAL A 577 -14.24 12.20 42.84
C VAL A 577 -13.13 12.03 43.87
N ILE A 578 -13.14 12.77 44.97
CA ILE A 578 -12.05 12.77 45.96
C ILE A 578 -11.83 11.41 46.60
N ASP A 579 -12.89 10.74 47.08
CA ASP A 579 -12.74 9.42 47.71
C ASP A 579 -12.15 8.40 46.72
N SER A 580 -12.45 8.52 45.42
CA SER A 580 -11.86 7.68 44.37
C SER A 580 -10.37 7.99 44.15
N LEU A 581 -9.99 9.28 44.10
CA LEU A 581 -8.59 9.69 43.93
C LEU A 581 -7.74 9.27 45.14
N GLU A 582 -8.29 9.33 46.34
CA GLU A 582 -7.63 8.85 47.57
C GLU A 582 -7.45 7.32 47.55
N GLN A 583 -8.47 6.55 47.14
CA GLN A 583 -8.36 5.09 46.99
C GLN A 583 -7.34 4.66 45.93
N GLU A 584 -7.16 5.46 44.87
CA GLU A 584 -6.12 5.26 43.86
C GLU A 584 -4.71 5.63 44.35
N GLY A 585 -4.59 6.23 45.55
CA GLY A 585 -3.33 6.51 46.22
C GLY A 585 -2.76 7.92 45.97
N PHE A 586 -3.54 8.84 45.40
CA PHE A 586 -3.11 10.23 45.26
C PHE A 586 -3.15 10.96 46.61
N VAL A 587 -2.16 11.83 46.85
CA VAL A 587 -2.00 12.51 48.16
C VAL A 587 -2.28 14.00 48.10
N ARG A 588 -2.03 14.68 46.97
CA ARG A 588 -2.05 16.15 46.88
C ARG A 588 -3.01 16.65 45.82
N LEU A 589 -3.73 17.70 46.16
CA LEU A 589 -4.57 18.48 45.27
C LEU A 589 -4.12 19.95 45.33
N TYR A 590 -4.20 20.66 44.22
CA TYR A 590 -3.88 22.08 44.13
C TYR A 590 -5.14 22.84 43.72
N ILE A 591 -5.55 23.81 44.53
CA ILE A 591 -6.69 24.67 44.24
C ILE A 591 -6.18 26.10 44.14
N ASN A 592 -6.32 26.72 42.97
CA ASN A 592 -5.72 28.04 42.70
C ASN A 592 -4.21 28.11 42.98
N GLY A 593 -3.51 26.97 42.85
CA GLY A 593 -2.09 26.84 43.14
C GLY A 593 -1.75 26.64 44.63
N GLU A 594 -2.72 26.67 45.55
CA GLU A 594 -2.52 26.29 46.95
C GLU A 594 -2.62 24.77 47.11
N THR A 595 -1.60 24.16 47.73
CA THR A 595 -1.54 22.72 47.97
C THR A 595 -2.38 22.31 49.17
N ILE A 596 -3.16 21.25 49.00
CA ILE A 596 -4.00 20.62 50.02
C ILE A 596 -3.73 19.12 49.97
N ARG A 597 -3.67 18.44 51.12
CA ARG A 597 -3.65 16.99 51.13
C ARG A 597 -5.06 16.42 51.00
N LEU A 598 -5.23 15.35 50.23
CA LEU A 598 -6.55 14.78 49.93
C LEU A 598 -7.27 14.24 51.17
N ASP A 599 -6.52 13.67 52.12
CA ASP A 599 -7.02 13.20 53.43
C ASP A 599 -7.61 14.34 54.28
N GLU A 600 -7.06 15.55 54.17
CA GLU A 600 -7.50 16.76 54.88
C GLU A 600 -8.63 17.52 54.17
N TRP A 601 -9.15 17.01 53.05
CA TRP A 601 -10.18 17.71 52.27
C TRP A 601 -11.47 17.94 53.08
N LYS A 602 -11.95 16.90 53.78
CA LYS A 602 -13.24 16.93 54.51
C LYS A 602 -13.26 18.04 55.57
N GLU A 603 -12.13 18.31 56.20
CA GLU A 603 -11.95 19.35 57.21
C GLU A 603 -11.84 20.76 56.60
N ASN A 604 -11.33 20.87 55.38
CA ASN A 604 -11.08 22.15 54.69
C ASN A 604 -12.17 22.53 53.66
N THR A 605 -13.26 21.76 53.55
CA THR A 605 -14.32 21.97 52.55
C THR A 605 -14.95 23.39 52.62
N THR A 606 -15.00 23.99 53.81
CA THR A 606 -15.54 25.35 54.03
C THR A 606 -14.56 26.47 53.69
N LYS A 607 -13.26 26.17 53.58
CA LYS A 607 -12.19 27.15 53.30
C LYS A 607 -12.17 27.56 51.82
N TYR A 608 -12.47 26.63 50.90
CA TYR A 608 -12.36 26.86 49.46
C TYR A 608 -13.73 27.07 48.82
N LYS A 609 -14.04 28.32 48.43
CA LYS A 609 -15.27 28.65 47.71
C LYS A 609 -15.12 28.30 46.22
N LEU A 610 -15.46 27.07 45.86
CA LEU A 610 -15.39 26.54 44.49
C LEU A 610 -16.34 27.30 43.55
N SER A 611 -15.76 28.12 42.67
CA SER A 611 -16.47 28.92 41.66
C SER A 611 -16.01 28.52 40.26
N LYS A 612 -16.66 29.02 39.20
CA LYS A 612 -16.25 28.75 37.81
C LYS A 612 -14.83 29.23 37.48
N ASN A 613 -14.26 30.12 38.29
CA ASN A 613 -12.90 30.65 38.10
C ASN A 613 -11.84 29.91 38.93
N THR A 614 -12.22 28.86 39.65
CA THR A 614 -11.30 28.07 40.47
C THR A 614 -10.57 27.05 39.60
N THR A 615 -9.24 27.03 39.64
CA THR A 615 -8.42 25.96 39.02
C THR A 615 -8.28 24.78 39.98
N VAL A 616 -8.31 23.57 39.45
CA VAL A 616 -8.13 22.33 40.22
C VAL A 616 -7.13 21.44 39.49
N ASP A 617 -5.99 21.19 40.12
CA ASP A 617 -4.93 20.32 39.60
C ASP A 617 -4.64 19.19 40.59
N LEU A 618 -4.38 17.98 40.10
CA LEU A 618 -3.98 16.82 40.89
C LEU A 618 -2.46 16.66 40.87
N GLY A 619 -1.83 16.49 42.04
CA GLY A 619 -0.39 16.24 42.13
C GLY A 619 -0.07 14.79 41.79
N ILE A 620 0.71 14.56 40.74
CA ILE A 620 1.07 13.21 40.26
C ILE A 620 2.41 12.77 40.84
N ASP A 621 3.47 13.54 40.62
CA ASP A 621 4.79 13.23 41.15
C ASP A 621 5.63 14.50 41.39
N ARG A 622 6.64 14.39 42.25
CA ARG A 622 7.63 15.43 42.53
C ARG A 622 9.01 14.82 42.42
N LEU A 623 9.80 15.34 41.49
CA LEU A 623 11.10 14.77 41.18
C LEU A 623 12.08 15.86 40.77
N ARG A 624 13.37 15.53 40.91
CA ARG A 624 14.46 16.33 40.34
C ARG A 624 14.79 15.76 38.98
N VAL A 625 14.84 16.61 37.96
CA VAL A 625 15.09 16.14 36.60
C VAL A 625 16.53 15.67 36.48
N ASN A 626 16.71 14.39 36.13
CA ASN A 626 18.00 13.75 35.90
C ASN A 626 17.93 12.93 34.60
N PRO A 627 18.87 13.09 33.65
CA PRO A 627 18.93 12.29 32.42
C PRO A 627 18.89 10.76 32.66
N GLU A 628 19.44 10.28 33.78
CA GLU A 628 19.46 8.85 34.11
C GLU A 628 18.08 8.29 34.52
N GLU A 629 17.16 9.14 34.98
CA GLU A 629 15.80 8.75 35.42
C GLU A 629 14.71 9.00 34.37
N GLN A 630 15.08 9.17 33.09
CA GLN A 630 14.13 9.52 32.02
C GLN A 630 12.93 8.56 31.92
N LYS A 631 13.12 7.25 32.19
CA LYS A 631 12.05 6.26 32.21
C LYS A 631 11.02 6.52 33.30
N ARG A 632 11.48 6.85 34.51
CA ARG A 632 10.59 7.18 35.64
C ARG A 632 9.81 8.45 35.34
N LEU A 633 10.48 9.45 34.76
CA LEU A 633 9.84 10.68 34.33
C LEU A 633 8.77 10.43 33.26
N ALA A 634 9.05 9.58 32.27
CA ALA A 634 8.07 9.21 31.25
C ALA A 634 6.85 8.47 31.84
N GLU A 635 7.04 7.57 32.80
CA GLU A 635 5.94 6.87 33.50
C GLU A 635 5.07 7.84 34.32
N ALA A 636 5.70 8.81 35.02
CA ALA A 636 4.99 9.84 35.76
C ALA A 636 4.21 10.77 34.83
N ILE A 637 4.78 11.14 33.68
CA ILE A 637 4.09 11.94 32.66
C ILE A 637 2.96 11.15 32.00
N GLU A 638 3.12 9.85 31.74
CA GLU A 638 2.05 9.00 31.21
C GLU A 638 0.85 8.98 32.16
N ASN A 639 1.09 8.84 33.48
CA ASN A 639 0.04 8.93 34.48
C ASN A 639 -0.60 10.33 34.51
N ALA A 640 0.20 11.39 34.40
CA ALA A 640 -0.31 12.76 34.36
C ALA A 640 -1.18 13.04 33.12
N PHE A 641 -0.76 12.61 31.93
CA PHE A 641 -1.57 12.70 30.73
C PHE A 641 -2.85 11.88 30.86
N GLN A 642 -2.79 10.65 31.40
CA GLN A 642 -3.97 9.82 31.57
C GLN A 642 -5.03 10.48 32.46
N ARG A 643 -4.62 11.13 33.56
CA ARG A 643 -5.54 11.81 34.48
C ARG A 643 -5.95 13.21 34.04
N GLY A 644 -5.07 13.92 33.35
CA GLY A 644 -5.32 15.25 32.79
C GLY A 644 -5.97 15.24 31.41
N HIS A 645 -6.49 14.10 30.94
CA HIS A 645 -7.07 13.91 29.60
C HIS A 645 -6.12 14.42 28.49
N GLY A 646 -4.86 14.01 28.56
CA GLY A 646 -3.79 14.38 27.65
C GLY A 646 -3.21 15.78 27.92
N LEU A 647 -3.48 16.41 29.06
CA LEU A 647 -2.86 17.68 29.47
C LEU A 647 -1.97 17.47 30.70
N LEU A 648 -0.75 17.97 30.65
CA LEU A 648 0.19 18.02 31.75
C LEU A 648 0.48 19.48 32.09
N LYS A 649 0.49 19.80 33.38
CA LYS A 649 0.95 21.08 33.91
C LYS A 649 2.19 20.83 34.77
N ILE A 650 3.30 21.47 34.41
CA ILE A 650 4.57 21.39 35.11
C ILE A 650 4.69 22.65 35.96
N CYS A 651 4.94 22.47 37.25
CA CYS A 651 5.20 23.56 38.19
C CYS A 651 6.69 23.57 38.56
N LEU A 652 7.37 24.68 38.28
CA LEU A 652 8.77 24.90 38.67
C LEU A 652 8.83 25.34 40.13
N THR A 653 9.61 24.63 40.95
CA THR A 653 9.72 24.93 42.39
C THR A 653 10.97 25.73 42.75
N ASP A 654 12.00 25.74 41.89
CA ASP A 654 13.27 26.44 42.10
C ASP A 654 13.36 27.74 41.26
N LEU A 655 12.39 28.66 41.40
CA LEU A 655 12.39 29.95 40.67
C LEU A 655 13.55 30.86 41.14
N LYS A 656 14.24 31.52 40.20
CA LYS A 656 15.33 32.46 40.53
C LYS A 656 14.75 33.82 40.97
N PRO A 657 15.46 34.62 41.78
CA PRO A 657 14.99 35.94 42.18
C PRO A 657 14.97 36.88 40.96
N GLY A 658 13.78 37.21 40.46
CA GLY A 658 13.57 38.07 39.29
C GLY A 658 12.66 37.50 38.20
N ASP A 659 12.38 36.19 38.23
CA ASP A 659 11.51 35.51 37.26
C ASP A 659 10.05 35.97 37.41
N GLN A 660 9.35 36.14 36.29
CA GLN A 660 7.94 36.55 36.33
C GLN A 660 7.06 35.38 36.79
N LEU A 661 5.98 35.66 37.53
CA LEU A 661 5.00 34.64 37.98
C LEU A 661 4.41 33.81 36.83
N SER A 662 4.44 34.33 35.60
CA SER A 662 4.06 33.65 34.35
C SER A 662 5.02 32.54 33.90
N GLU A 663 6.27 32.53 34.38
CA GLU A 663 7.27 31.51 34.03
C GLU A 663 7.21 30.29 34.97
N LYS A 664 6.38 30.35 36.01
CA LYS A 664 6.22 29.29 37.02
C LYS A 664 5.57 28.01 36.48
N TYR A 665 4.72 28.11 35.46
CA TYR A 665 3.95 26.99 34.93
C TYR A 665 4.23 26.78 33.46
N VAL A 666 4.44 25.53 33.08
CA VAL A 666 4.61 25.10 31.68
C VAL A 666 3.60 24.01 31.39
N PHE A 667 2.89 24.12 30.27
CA PHE A 667 1.91 23.14 29.85
C PHE A 667 2.44 22.31 28.69
N LEU A 668 2.25 21.00 28.77
CA LEU A 668 2.48 20.07 27.67
C LEU A 668 1.18 19.33 27.38
N SER A 669 0.91 19.08 26.10
CA SER A 669 -0.28 18.34 25.66
C SER A 669 0.15 17.10 24.89
N GLU A 670 -0.54 15.99 25.11
CA GLU A 670 -0.35 14.75 24.37
C GLU A 670 -0.81 14.92 22.91
N THR A 671 -1.96 15.54 22.72
CA THR A 671 -2.47 15.93 21.39
C THR A 671 -1.93 17.30 20.98
N PRO A 672 -1.78 17.58 19.67
CA PRO A 672 -1.33 18.88 19.19
C PRO A 672 -2.16 20.04 19.76
N ALA A 673 -1.51 20.92 20.50
CA ALA A 673 -2.16 22.08 21.09
C ALA A 673 -1.19 23.25 21.21
N ASN A 674 -1.74 24.46 21.32
CA ASN A 674 -1.04 25.60 21.86
C ASN A 674 -1.69 25.93 23.21
N VAL A 675 -0.96 25.73 24.30
CA VAL A 675 -1.45 25.96 25.65
C VAL A 675 -0.75 27.19 26.20
N GLU A 676 -1.50 28.28 26.29
CA GLU A 676 -1.05 29.55 26.84
C GLU A 676 -1.34 29.62 28.33
N ASN A 677 -0.59 30.46 29.05
CA ASN A 677 -0.86 30.76 30.46
C ASN A 677 -2.26 31.37 30.67
N ASP A 678 -2.73 32.20 29.73
CA ASP A 678 -4.15 32.51 29.63
C ASP A 678 -4.85 31.41 28.83
N VAL A 679 -5.48 30.48 29.55
CA VAL A 679 -6.11 29.29 28.96
C VAL A 679 -7.19 29.65 27.93
N ARG A 680 -7.77 30.85 27.99
CA ARG A 680 -8.77 31.34 27.01
C ARG A 680 -8.18 31.58 25.61
N LEU A 681 -6.86 31.77 25.53
CA LEU A 681 -6.13 31.89 24.26
C LEU A 681 -5.59 30.55 23.76
N SER A 682 -5.74 29.49 24.56
CA SER A 682 -5.28 28.16 24.19
C SER A 682 -6.17 27.56 23.10
N PHE A 683 -5.56 26.72 22.26
CA PHE A 683 -6.26 25.98 21.22
C PHE A 683 -5.81 24.52 21.25
N PHE A 684 -6.79 23.61 21.26
CA PHE A 684 -6.55 22.17 21.32
C PHE A 684 -7.08 21.52 20.04
N GLN A 685 -6.23 20.76 19.37
CA GLN A 685 -6.68 19.93 18.26
C GLN A 685 -7.32 18.66 18.83
N GLU A 686 -8.64 18.56 18.72
CA GLU A 686 -9.41 17.45 19.29
C GLU A 686 -9.25 16.14 18.50
N GLU A 687 -9.14 16.26 17.18
CA GLU A 687 -9.07 15.14 16.25
C GLU A 687 -7.83 15.24 15.35
N GLU A 688 -7.37 14.12 14.82
CA GLU A 688 -6.32 14.15 13.80
C GLU A 688 -6.83 14.81 12.52
N LEU A 689 -5.97 15.60 11.88
CA LEU A 689 -6.31 16.28 10.63
C LEU A 689 -6.66 15.27 9.54
N SER A 690 -7.87 15.38 9.02
CA SER A 690 -8.37 14.55 7.93
C SER A 690 -8.55 15.38 6.66
N PRO A 691 -8.34 14.81 5.46
CA PRO A 691 -8.53 15.53 4.20
C PRO A 691 -9.95 16.12 4.00
N ARG A 692 -10.96 15.62 4.72
CA ARG A 692 -12.34 16.16 4.69
C ARG A 692 -12.45 17.53 5.35
N MET A 693 -11.62 17.81 6.35
CA MET A 693 -11.55 19.09 7.06
C MET A 693 -11.06 20.24 6.16
N PHE A 694 -10.29 19.91 5.12
CA PHE A 694 -9.83 20.86 4.11
C PHE A 694 -10.79 21.02 2.94
N SER A 695 -11.99 20.40 2.98
CA SER A 695 -12.98 20.51 1.92
C SER A 695 -14.03 21.56 2.25
N PHE A 696 -14.06 22.65 1.50
CA PHE A 696 -15.13 23.65 1.58
C PHE A 696 -16.49 23.14 1.03
N ASN A 697 -16.51 21.95 0.41
CA ASN A 697 -17.74 21.27 -0.01
C ASN A 697 -18.41 20.47 1.12
N SER A 698 -17.67 20.22 2.21
CA SER A 698 -18.14 19.49 3.38
C SER A 698 -18.42 20.46 4.53
N HIS A 699 -19.54 20.30 5.22
CA HIS A 699 -19.87 21.06 6.44
C HIS A 699 -18.79 20.96 7.53
N VAL A 700 -17.97 19.90 7.49
CA VAL A 700 -16.84 19.70 8.40
C VAL A 700 -15.81 20.82 8.23
N GLY A 701 -15.40 21.10 6.98
CA GLY A 701 -14.35 22.07 6.66
C GLY A 701 -14.83 23.46 6.26
N ALA A 702 -16.03 23.52 5.70
CA ALA A 702 -16.63 24.74 5.16
C ALA A 702 -16.81 25.83 6.23
N CYS A 703 -16.53 27.08 5.84
CA CYS A 703 -16.88 28.25 6.65
C CYS A 703 -18.39 28.22 6.95
N PRO A 704 -18.80 28.25 8.22
CA PRO A 704 -20.21 28.12 8.61
C PRO A 704 -21.06 29.29 8.13
N THR A 705 -20.47 30.48 7.99
CA THR A 705 -21.19 31.71 7.66
C THR A 705 -21.60 31.78 6.19
N CYS A 706 -20.73 31.34 5.28
CA CYS A 706 -21.03 31.29 3.86
C CYS A 706 -21.31 29.88 3.33
N ASP A 707 -21.40 28.88 4.21
CA ASP A 707 -21.49 27.45 3.86
C ASP A 707 -20.51 27.05 2.74
N GLY A 708 -19.25 27.48 2.88
CA GLY A 708 -18.18 27.17 1.92
C GLY A 708 -18.29 27.84 0.54
N LEU A 709 -19.16 28.83 0.35
CA LEU A 709 -19.26 29.59 -0.91
C LEU A 709 -18.19 30.68 -1.05
N GLY A 710 -17.74 31.25 0.07
CA GLY A 710 -16.80 32.38 0.12
C GLY A 710 -17.44 33.75 -0.12
N GLU A 711 -18.69 33.80 -0.57
CA GLU A 711 -19.38 35.03 -0.92
C GLU A 711 -20.90 34.96 -0.68
N PHE A 712 -21.55 36.13 -0.72
CA PHE A 712 -23.00 36.32 -0.61
C PHE A 712 -23.56 37.01 -1.86
N GLN A 713 -24.61 36.45 -2.46
CA GLN A 713 -25.18 36.90 -3.75
C GLN A 713 -25.92 38.25 -3.72
N ARG A 714 -26.16 38.86 -2.55
CA ARG A 714 -27.09 40.02 -2.41
C ARG A 714 -26.53 41.22 -1.63
N ILE A 715 -25.21 41.39 -1.56
CA ILE A 715 -24.58 42.43 -0.73
C ILE A 715 -23.59 43.28 -1.56
N ASN A 716 -23.57 44.60 -1.32
CA ASN A 716 -22.49 45.49 -1.77
C ASN A 716 -21.20 45.10 -1.05
N ASN A 717 -20.25 44.54 -1.80
CA ASN A 717 -19.12 43.70 -1.34
C ASN A 717 -19.53 42.25 -1.03
N PRO A 718 -19.49 41.34 -2.02
CA PRO A 718 -20.01 39.99 -1.87
C PRO A 718 -19.11 39.10 -1.01
N GLN A 719 -17.89 39.49 -0.67
CA GLN A 719 -16.93 38.60 0.02
C GLN A 719 -17.34 38.32 1.47
N CYS A 720 -17.25 37.05 1.88
CA CYS A 720 -17.54 36.66 3.26
C CYS A 720 -16.47 37.21 4.21
N GLN A 721 -16.89 38.00 5.22
CA GLN A 721 -15.98 38.64 6.17
C GLN A 721 -15.30 37.63 7.11
N ASP A 722 -16.00 36.58 7.52
CA ASP A 722 -15.48 35.61 8.50
C ASP A 722 -14.35 34.74 7.94
N CYS A 723 -14.47 34.31 6.68
CA CYS A 723 -13.42 33.55 6.00
C CYS A 723 -12.57 34.38 5.05
N GLY A 724 -12.83 35.68 4.89
CA GLY A 724 -12.15 36.51 3.89
C GLY A 724 -12.24 35.93 2.47
N GLY A 725 -13.31 35.21 2.12
CA GLY A 725 -13.45 34.54 0.83
C GLY A 725 -12.73 33.19 0.68
N GLU A 726 -11.95 32.74 1.67
CA GLU A 726 -11.17 31.48 1.63
C GLU A 726 -12.02 30.21 1.83
N ARG A 727 -13.32 30.34 2.10
CA ARG A 727 -14.33 29.25 2.14
C ARG A 727 -14.17 28.21 3.25
N LEU A 728 -13.11 28.27 4.07
CA LEU A 728 -12.80 27.30 5.12
C LEU A 728 -12.93 27.89 6.54
N LYS A 729 -13.12 27.01 7.54
CA LYS A 729 -13.04 27.37 8.96
C LYS A 729 -11.64 27.88 9.34
N ALA A 730 -11.57 28.78 10.32
CA ALA A 730 -10.31 29.40 10.77
C ALA A 730 -9.24 28.37 11.19
N GLU A 731 -9.65 27.29 11.84
CA GLU A 731 -8.77 26.20 12.31
C GLU A 731 -8.01 25.53 11.16
N TYR A 732 -8.67 25.31 10.03
CA TYR A 732 -8.06 24.66 8.87
C TYR A 732 -7.30 25.66 7.97
N ARG A 733 -7.66 26.94 8.01
CA ARG A 733 -6.85 28.03 7.41
C ARG A 733 -5.55 28.28 8.16
N ALA A 734 -5.49 27.90 9.44
CA ALA A 734 -4.27 27.99 10.24
C ALA A 734 -3.30 26.81 10.00
N VAL A 735 -3.66 25.85 9.16
CA VAL A 735 -2.74 24.77 8.74
C VAL A 735 -1.99 25.22 7.49
N THR A 736 -0.66 25.24 7.57
CA THR A 736 0.19 25.75 6.49
C THR A 736 1.27 24.77 6.05
N ILE A 737 1.61 24.83 4.78
CA ILE A 737 2.82 24.25 4.19
C ILE A 737 3.62 25.42 3.66
N ASN A 738 4.90 25.53 4.01
CA ASN A 738 5.74 26.66 3.62
C ASN A 738 5.13 28.04 3.97
N GLN A 739 4.46 28.14 5.12
CA GLN A 739 3.76 29.35 5.60
C GLN A 739 2.50 29.77 4.81
N GLN A 740 2.09 29.00 3.78
CA GLN A 740 0.85 29.23 3.04
C GLN A 740 -0.21 28.19 3.40
N ASN A 741 -1.46 28.62 3.54
CA ASN A 741 -2.59 27.73 3.72
C ASN A 741 -3.15 27.23 2.37
N ILE A 742 -4.04 26.23 2.39
CA ILE A 742 -4.57 25.62 1.17
C ILE A 742 -5.35 26.60 0.27
N SER A 743 -6.07 27.55 0.85
CA SER A 743 -6.86 28.54 0.12
C SER A 743 -5.95 29.60 -0.52
N GLN A 744 -4.91 30.04 0.19
CA GLN A 744 -3.87 30.93 -0.33
C GLN A 744 -3.10 30.27 -1.48
N PHE A 745 -2.72 29.00 -1.34
CA PHE A 745 -2.10 28.24 -2.44
C PHE A 745 -3.00 28.21 -3.68
N CYS A 746 -4.32 28.08 -3.50
CA CYS A 746 -5.25 28.06 -4.63
C CYS A 746 -5.42 29.43 -5.32
N GLN A 747 -4.98 30.53 -4.72
CA GLN A 747 -5.00 31.86 -5.36
C GLN A 747 -3.85 32.04 -6.35
N LEU A 748 -2.84 31.17 -6.32
CA LEU A 748 -1.73 31.18 -7.27
C LEU A 748 -2.21 30.81 -8.68
N SER A 749 -1.58 31.41 -9.68
CA SER A 749 -1.68 30.95 -11.07
C SER A 749 -1.05 29.56 -11.23
N VAL A 750 -1.38 28.85 -12.31
CA VAL A 750 -0.86 27.50 -12.56
C VAL A 750 0.69 27.43 -12.50
N PRO A 751 1.46 28.35 -13.13
CA PRO A 751 2.91 28.32 -13.05
C PRO A 751 3.45 28.66 -11.66
N GLU A 752 2.83 29.62 -10.96
CA GLU A 752 3.21 29.99 -9.59
C GLU A 752 2.98 28.84 -8.62
N ALA A 753 1.84 28.14 -8.72
CA ALA A 753 1.55 26.95 -7.93
C ALA A 753 2.59 25.84 -8.15
N ARG A 754 3.07 25.66 -9.38
CA ARG A 754 4.13 24.71 -9.71
C ARG A 754 5.47 25.11 -9.07
N GLN A 755 5.86 26.37 -9.19
CA GLN A 755 7.08 26.91 -8.59
C GLN A 755 7.04 26.84 -7.06
N GLU A 756 5.89 27.12 -6.45
CA GLU A 756 5.69 27.03 -5.01
C GLU A 756 5.93 25.59 -4.52
N ILE A 757 5.37 24.58 -5.19
CA ILE A 757 5.60 23.16 -4.85
C ILE A 757 7.10 22.80 -4.97
N GLU A 758 7.77 23.25 -6.03
CA GLU A 758 9.20 23.01 -6.24
C GLU A 758 10.07 23.65 -5.14
N SER A 759 9.57 24.68 -4.45
CA SER A 759 10.25 25.36 -3.34
C SER A 759 10.12 24.66 -1.98
N TRP A 760 9.22 23.68 -1.84
CA TRP A 760 8.92 23.07 -0.55
C TRP A 760 10.10 22.27 0.02
N VAL A 761 10.56 22.69 1.20
CA VAL A 761 11.57 21.97 1.97
C VAL A 761 10.89 20.94 2.87
N LEU A 762 10.88 19.68 2.42
CA LEU A 762 10.27 18.56 3.13
C LEU A 762 11.33 17.70 3.83
N THR A 763 10.99 17.20 5.02
CA THR A 763 11.76 16.13 5.67
C THR A 763 11.66 14.82 4.86
N GLU A 764 12.56 13.86 5.11
CA GLU A 764 12.54 12.55 4.42
C GLU A 764 11.17 11.86 4.54
N ASN A 765 10.61 11.77 5.76
CA ASN A 765 9.29 11.20 6.01
C ASN A 765 8.18 11.97 5.28
N GLN A 766 8.20 13.30 5.31
CA GLN A 766 7.20 14.11 4.59
C GLN A 766 7.32 13.94 3.08
N ARG A 767 8.54 13.82 2.54
CA ARG A 767 8.76 13.59 1.12
C ARG A 767 8.19 12.24 0.70
N THR A 768 8.45 11.17 1.45
CA THR A 768 7.88 9.84 1.17
C THR A 768 6.34 9.86 1.16
N VAL A 769 5.72 10.58 2.10
CA VAL A 769 4.25 10.73 2.14
C VAL A 769 3.74 11.59 0.98
N ALA A 770 4.46 12.66 0.63
CA ALA A 770 4.00 13.63 -0.35
C ALA A 770 4.28 13.23 -1.81
N GLU A 771 5.27 12.37 -2.06
CA GLU A 771 5.82 12.09 -3.39
C GLU A 771 4.75 11.72 -4.43
N GLN A 772 3.88 10.76 -4.11
CA GLN A 772 2.82 10.33 -5.04
C GLN A 772 1.85 11.48 -5.33
N ALA A 773 1.36 12.16 -4.29
CA ALA A 773 0.40 13.25 -4.45
C ALA A 773 1.00 14.47 -5.17
N LEU A 774 2.26 14.81 -4.88
CA LEU A 774 2.99 15.87 -5.56
C LEU A 774 3.22 15.55 -7.04
N GLY A 775 3.59 14.31 -7.36
CA GLY A 775 3.71 13.85 -8.74
C GLY A 775 2.42 14.04 -9.53
N GLU A 776 1.28 13.68 -8.92
CA GLU A 776 -0.05 13.84 -9.51
C GLU A 776 -0.47 15.31 -9.68
N ILE A 777 -0.15 16.19 -8.72
CA ILE A 777 -0.42 17.63 -8.82
C ILE A 777 0.45 18.27 -9.90
N LEU A 778 1.78 18.07 -9.86
CA LEU A 778 2.72 18.65 -10.82
C LEU A 778 2.39 18.23 -12.26
N THR A 779 2.00 16.96 -12.44
CA THR A 779 1.55 16.43 -13.72
C THR A 779 0.31 17.16 -14.23
N ARG A 780 -0.70 17.37 -13.37
CA ARG A 780 -1.93 18.11 -13.72
C ARG A 780 -1.66 19.60 -14.00
N LEU A 781 -0.85 20.26 -13.20
CA LEU A 781 -0.44 21.66 -13.43
C LEU A 781 0.26 21.81 -14.78
N LYS A 782 1.21 20.92 -15.09
CA LYS A 782 1.89 20.88 -16.38
C LYS A 782 0.92 20.66 -17.55
N PHE A 783 -0.11 19.84 -17.37
CA PHE A 783 -1.14 19.69 -18.40
C PHE A 783 -1.97 20.95 -18.61
N LEU A 784 -2.32 21.68 -17.55
CA LEU A 784 -2.99 22.98 -17.66
C LEU A 784 -2.13 24.00 -18.42
N GLU A 785 -0.82 24.06 -18.15
CA GLU A 785 0.12 24.90 -18.92
C GLU A 785 0.16 24.48 -20.41
N ASN A 786 0.20 23.17 -20.68
CA ASN A 786 0.25 22.64 -22.05
C ASN A 786 -1.01 22.95 -22.87
N VAL A 787 -2.18 23.07 -22.23
CA VAL A 787 -3.41 23.49 -22.90
C VAL A 787 -3.59 25.01 -22.93
N GLY A 788 -2.61 25.79 -22.45
CA GLY A 788 -2.65 27.25 -22.48
C GLY A 788 -3.60 27.87 -21.47
N LEU A 789 -3.70 27.26 -20.28
CA LEU A 789 -4.48 27.76 -19.14
C LEU A 789 -3.59 28.30 -18.02
N ASP A 790 -2.37 28.70 -18.35
CA ASP A 790 -1.36 29.19 -17.39
C ASP A 790 -1.77 30.48 -16.66
N TYR A 791 -2.69 31.27 -17.22
CA TYR A 791 -3.19 32.51 -16.61
C TYR A 791 -4.30 32.29 -15.57
N LEU A 792 -4.90 31.11 -15.49
CA LEU A 792 -5.97 30.83 -14.53
C LEU A 792 -5.40 30.61 -13.13
N THR A 793 -6.12 31.07 -12.11
CA THR A 793 -5.87 30.67 -10.73
C THR A 793 -6.63 29.38 -10.40
N LEU A 794 -6.12 28.64 -9.42
CA LEU A 794 -6.71 27.36 -9.01
C LEU A 794 -8.08 27.53 -8.32
N ASP A 795 -8.33 28.67 -7.65
CA ASP A 795 -9.59 28.98 -6.97
C ASP A 795 -10.67 29.60 -7.87
N GLN A 796 -10.33 29.91 -9.13
CA GLN A 796 -11.26 30.49 -10.09
C GLN A 796 -12.49 29.60 -10.25
N LYS A 797 -13.68 30.22 -10.19
CA LYS A 797 -14.96 29.50 -10.23
C LYS A 797 -15.21 28.92 -11.61
N ALA A 798 -15.62 27.65 -11.65
CA ALA A 798 -15.95 26.95 -12.89
C ALA A 798 -17.09 27.65 -13.66
N SER A 799 -17.99 28.36 -12.97
CA SER A 799 -19.07 29.14 -13.59
C SER A 799 -18.59 30.38 -14.34
N THR A 800 -17.36 30.84 -14.10
CA THR A 800 -16.78 32.02 -14.78
C THR A 800 -15.96 31.66 -16.02
N LEU A 801 -15.71 30.38 -16.23
CA LEU A 801 -14.93 29.89 -17.36
C LEU A 801 -15.75 29.95 -18.65
N SER A 802 -15.10 30.37 -19.72
CA SER A 802 -15.60 30.20 -21.08
C SER A 802 -15.77 28.71 -21.43
N GLY A 803 -16.61 28.43 -22.43
CA GLY A 803 -16.81 27.05 -22.91
C GLY A 803 -15.50 26.38 -23.34
N GLY A 804 -14.62 27.13 -24.00
CA GLY A 804 -13.29 26.64 -24.40
C GLY A 804 -12.36 26.37 -23.22
N GLU A 805 -12.33 27.22 -22.19
CA GLU A 805 -11.54 26.97 -20.97
C GLU A 805 -12.03 25.73 -20.22
N ALA A 806 -13.34 25.61 -19.99
CA ALA A 806 -13.93 24.45 -19.33
C ALA A 806 -13.63 23.15 -20.10
N GLN A 807 -13.68 23.21 -21.43
CA GLN A 807 -13.33 22.10 -22.31
C GLN A 807 -11.84 21.71 -22.17
N ARG A 808 -10.93 22.68 -22.16
CA ARG A 808 -9.49 22.46 -22.00
C ARG A 808 -9.11 21.92 -20.62
N ILE A 809 -9.77 22.38 -19.55
CA ILE A 809 -9.63 21.81 -18.21
C ILE A 809 -10.03 20.33 -18.22
N ARG A 810 -11.17 20.02 -18.85
CA ARG A 810 -11.64 18.63 -18.96
C ARG A 810 -10.66 17.78 -19.76
N LEU A 811 -10.11 18.31 -20.85
CA LEU A 811 -9.06 17.64 -21.63
C LEU A 811 -7.81 17.35 -20.79
N ALA A 812 -7.33 18.33 -20.01
CA ALA A 812 -6.19 18.15 -19.12
C ALA A 812 -6.45 17.06 -18.06
N SER A 813 -7.64 17.05 -17.45
CA SER A 813 -8.06 15.99 -16.52
C SER A 813 -8.06 14.60 -17.18
N GLN A 814 -8.55 14.49 -18.42
CA GLN A 814 -8.58 13.20 -19.13
C GLN A 814 -7.18 12.68 -19.47
N ILE A 815 -6.24 13.54 -19.84
CA ILE A 815 -4.86 13.13 -20.11
C ILE A 815 -4.18 12.67 -18.83
N GLY A 816 -4.42 13.38 -17.71
CA GLY A 816 -3.93 12.98 -16.39
C GLY A 816 -4.46 11.63 -15.91
N SER A 817 -5.60 11.15 -16.41
CA SER A 817 -6.17 9.86 -16.00
C SER A 817 -5.39 8.63 -16.49
N GLY A 818 -4.50 8.79 -17.49
CA GLY A 818 -3.69 7.69 -18.01
C GLY A 818 -4.48 6.58 -18.72
N LEU A 819 -5.74 6.83 -19.11
CA LEU A 819 -6.57 5.84 -19.78
C LEU A 819 -6.01 5.50 -21.18
N VAL A 820 -6.10 4.21 -21.53
CA VAL A 820 -5.65 3.62 -22.80
C VAL A 820 -6.79 2.85 -23.44
N GLY A 821 -6.87 2.84 -24.78
CA GLY A 821 -7.94 2.15 -25.51
C GLY A 821 -9.29 2.86 -25.44
N VAL A 822 -9.31 4.16 -25.16
CA VAL A 822 -10.53 4.98 -25.11
C VAL A 822 -10.71 5.73 -26.43
N THR A 823 -11.98 5.96 -26.82
CA THR A 823 -12.33 6.84 -27.94
C THR A 823 -12.76 8.21 -27.42
N TYR A 824 -11.91 9.22 -27.55
CA TYR A 824 -12.22 10.59 -27.19
C TYR A 824 -12.94 11.29 -28.35
N VAL A 825 -14.09 11.90 -28.07
CA VAL A 825 -14.87 12.66 -29.05
C VAL A 825 -14.93 14.13 -28.61
N LEU A 826 -14.39 15.03 -29.40
CA LEU A 826 -14.25 16.46 -29.06
C LEU A 826 -15.00 17.35 -30.04
N ASP A 827 -15.60 18.41 -29.51
CA ASP A 827 -16.40 19.38 -30.25
C ASP A 827 -15.65 20.70 -30.38
N GLU A 828 -15.13 21.00 -31.58
CA GLU A 828 -14.48 22.26 -31.94
C GLU A 828 -13.52 22.79 -30.86
N PRO A 829 -12.48 22.01 -30.48
CA PRO A 829 -11.65 22.34 -29.32
C PRO A 829 -10.75 23.57 -29.53
N THR A 830 -10.66 24.07 -30.76
CA THR A 830 -9.95 25.29 -31.19
C THR A 830 -10.75 26.57 -30.92
N ILE A 831 -12.04 26.48 -30.56
CA ILE A 831 -12.88 27.65 -30.32
C ILE A 831 -12.34 28.49 -29.16
N GLY A 832 -12.25 29.79 -29.41
CA GLY A 832 -11.76 30.77 -28.43
C GLY A 832 -10.27 30.65 -28.12
N LEU A 833 -9.49 29.92 -28.94
CA LEU A 833 -8.03 29.89 -28.85
C LEU A 833 -7.40 30.90 -29.80
N HIS A 834 -6.31 31.51 -29.33
CA HIS A 834 -5.43 32.26 -30.20
C HIS A 834 -4.63 31.29 -31.08
N PRO A 835 -4.32 31.61 -32.36
CA PRO A 835 -3.59 30.70 -33.27
C PRO A 835 -2.25 30.17 -32.70
N ARG A 836 -1.58 30.96 -31.87
CA ARG A 836 -0.36 30.55 -31.14
C ARG A 836 -0.58 29.30 -30.27
N ASP A 837 -1.75 29.19 -29.65
CA ASP A 837 -2.06 28.16 -28.67
C ASP A 837 -2.72 26.93 -29.32
N THR A 838 -3.22 27.06 -30.55
CA THR A 838 -3.68 25.94 -31.40
C THR A 838 -2.60 24.87 -31.56
N ALA A 839 -1.35 25.27 -31.83
CA ALA A 839 -0.23 24.34 -31.97
C ALA A 839 0.04 23.54 -30.67
N ARG A 840 -0.18 24.16 -29.50
CA ARG A 840 -0.04 23.49 -28.20
C ARG A 840 -1.16 22.47 -27.98
N LEU A 841 -2.40 22.84 -28.29
CA LEU A 841 -3.56 21.94 -28.22
C LEU A 841 -3.35 20.71 -29.13
N ILE A 842 -2.94 20.91 -30.39
CA ILE A 842 -2.70 19.81 -31.33
C ILE A 842 -1.62 18.85 -30.81
N ARG A 843 -0.55 19.36 -30.19
CA ARG A 843 0.49 18.52 -29.56
C ARG A 843 -0.11 17.68 -28.44
N THR A 844 -0.95 18.29 -27.61
CA THR A 844 -1.65 17.62 -26.50
C THR A 844 -2.61 16.53 -27.00
N LEU A 845 -3.34 16.76 -28.10
CA LEU A 845 -4.19 15.75 -28.73
C LEU A 845 -3.37 14.59 -29.33
N LYS A 846 -2.20 14.88 -29.90
CA LYS A 846 -1.25 13.86 -30.37
C LYS A 846 -0.74 12.99 -29.22
N GLN A 847 -0.41 13.60 -28.09
CA GLN A 847 -0.03 12.86 -26.88
C GLN A 847 -1.17 11.94 -26.41
N LEU A 848 -2.41 12.43 -26.37
CA LEU A 848 -3.57 11.62 -25.98
C LEU A 848 -3.74 10.40 -26.89
N ARG A 849 -3.54 10.56 -28.21
CA ARG A 849 -3.50 9.46 -29.17
C ARG A 849 -2.35 8.49 -28.90
N ASP A 850 -1.15 9.02 -28.68
CA ASP A 850 0.08 8.23 -28.55
C ASP A 850 0.10 7.34 -27.29
N LEU A 851 -0.71 7.67 -26.29
CA LEU A 851 -1.02 6.78 -25.16
C LEU A 851 -1.76 5.49 -25.57
N GLY A 852 -2.22 5.38 -26.81
CA GLY A 852 -2.98 4.24 -27.33
C GLY A 852 -4.50 4.50 -27.35
N ASN A 853 -4.90 5.75 -27.56
CA ASN A 853 -6.31 6.15 -27.67
C ASN A 853 -6.66 6.57 -29.10
N SER A 854 -7.95 6.53 -29.41
CA SER A 854 -8.52 7.13 -30.62
C SER A 854 -9.08 8.51 -30.29
N VAL A 855 -8.78 9.50 -31.14
CA VAL A 855 -9.24 10.89 -30.94
C VAL A 855 -10.05 11.30 -32.17
N ILE A 856 -11.32 11.62 -31.98
CA ILE A 856 -12.25 12.05 -33.02
C ILE A 856 -12.64 13.50 -32.73
N LEU A 857 -12.42 14.38 -33.69
CA LEU A 857 -12.61 15.83 -33.54
C LEU A 857 -13.65 16.30 -34.56
N VAL A 858 -14.63 17.11 -34.15
CA VAL A 858 -15.43 17.92 -35.09
C VAL A 858 -14.75 19.27 -35.20
N GLU A 859 -14.32 19.66 -36.41
CA GLU A 859 -13.39 20.79 -36.54
C GLU A 859 -13.40 21.45 -37.95
N HIS A 860 -13.10 22.76 -37.99
CA HIS A 860 -13.07 23.64 -39.16
C HIS A 860 -11.77 24.48 -39.34
N ASP A 861 -10.94 24.59 -38.31
CA ASP A 861 -9.59 25.16 -38.31
C ASP A 861 -8.62 24.43 -39.24
N LEU A 862 -7.89 25.23 -40.02
CA LEU A 862 -6.99 24.74 -41.05
C LEU A 862 -5.80 23.97 -40.47
N ASP A 863 -5.26 24.43 -39.33
CA ASP A 863 -4.07 23.84 -38.73
C ASP A 863 -4.37 22.51 -38.04
N THR A 864 -5.60 22.31 -37.56
CA THR A 864 -6.06 21.04 -36.99
C THR A 864 -6.38 20.00 -38.07
N ILE A 865 -6.88 20.44 -39.23
CA ILE A 865 -7.17 19.58 -40.38
C ILE A 865 -5.86 19.11 -41.07
N ARG A 866 -4.83 19.95 -41.08
CA ARG A 866 -3.49 19.64 -41.64
C ARG A 866 -2.69 18.72 -40.73
#